data_AF-A0A6J3J5F2-F1
#
_entry.id   AF-A0A6J3J5F2-F1
#
_cell.length_a   1.000
_cell.length_b   1.000
_cell.length_c   1.000
_cell.angle_alpha   90.00
_cell.angle_beta   90.00
_cell.angle_gamma   90.00
#
_symmetry.space_group_name_H-M   'P 1'
#
loop_
_entity.id
_entity.type
_entity.pdbx_description
1 polymer ?
#
loop_
_entity_poly.entity_id
_entity_poly.type
_entity_poly.pdbx_seq_one_letter_code
_entity_poly.pdbx_strand_id
1 'polypeptide(L)'
;MGTLSLHPGIDVRDAPLKEIKVTSSRRFIASFNVVNTTKRDAGKYRCMIRTEGGVGISNYAELVVKEPPVPIAPPQLASVGATYLWIQLNANSINGDGPIVAREVEYCTASGSWNDRQPVDSTSYKIGHLDPDTEYEISVLLTRPGEGGTGSPGPALRTRTKCADPMRGPRKLEVVEVKSRQITIRWEPFGYNVTRCHSYNLTVHYCYQVGGQEQVREEVSWDTENSHPQHTITNLSPYTNVSVKLILMNPEGRKESQELIVQTDEDLPGAVPTESIQGSTFEEKIFLQWREPTQTYGVITLYEITYKAVSSFDPEIDLSNQSGRVSKLGNETHFLFFGLYPGTTYSFTIRASTAKGFGPPATNQFTTKISAPSMPAYELETPLNQTDNTVTVMLKPAHSRGAPVSVYQIVVEEERPRRTKKTTEILKCYPVPIHFQNASLLNSQYYFAAEFPADSLQAAQPFTIGDNKTYNGYWNTPLLPHKSYRIYFQAASRANGETKIDCVRVATKGAATPKPVPEPEKQTDHTVKIAGVIAGILLFVIIFLGVVLVMKKRKLAKKRKETMSSTRQEMTVMVNSMDKSYAEQGTNCDEAFSFMDTHNLNGRSVSSPSSFTMKTNTLSTSVPNSYYPDPFVPTAILVPINDETHTMASDTSSLVQSHTYKKREPADVPYQTGQLHPAIRVADLLQHITQMKCAEGYGFKEEYESFFEGQSAPWDSAKKDENRMKNRYGNIIAYDHSRVRLQTIEGDTNSDYINGNYIDGYHRPNHYIATQGPMQETIYDFWRMVWHENTASIIMVTNLVEVGRVKCCKYWPDDTEIYKDIKVTLIETELLAEYVIRTFAVEKRGVHEIREIRQFHFTGWPDHGVPYHATGLLGFVRQVKSKSPPNAGPLVVHCSAGAGRTGCFIVIDIMLDMAEREGVVDIYNCVRELRSRRVNMVQTEEQYVFIHDAILEACLCGDTSVPASQVRSLYYDMNKLDPQTNSSQIKEEFRTLNMVTPTLRVEDCSIALLPRNHEKNRCMDILPPDRCLPFLITIDGESSNYINAALMDSYKQPSAFIVTQHPLPNTVKDFWRLVLDYHCTSVVMLNDVDPAQLCPQYWPENGVHRHGPIQVEFVSADLEEDIISRIFRIYNAARPQDGYRMVQQFQFLGWPMYRDTPVSKRSFLKLIRQVDKWQEEYNGGEGRTVVHCLNGGGRSGTFCAISIVCEMLRHQRTVDVFHAVKTLRNNKPNMVDLLDQYKFCYEVALEYLNSG
;
A
#
# COMPACT_ATOMS: atom_id res chain seq x y z
N MET A 1 -42.97 37.51 77.76
CA MET A 1 -42.53 37.01 76.43
C MET A 1 -43.78 36.63 75.66
N GLY A 2 -43.97 37.14 74.44
CA GLY A 2 -45.16 36.81 73.64
C GLY A 2 -44.94 35.65 72.69
N THR A 3 -45.99 34.88 72.39
CA THR A 3 -45.99 33.84 71.35
C THR A 3 -46.34 34.46 70.00
N LEU A 4 -45.52 34.19 68.98
CA LEU A 4 -45.67 34.71 67.63
C LEU A 4 -46.09 33.58 66.68
N SER A 5 -47.21 33.75 65.97
CA SER A 5 -47.78 32.73 65.07
C SER A 5 -48.20 33.32 63.71
N LEU A 6 -48.28 32.47 62.68
CA LEU A 6 -48.73 32.81 61.33
C LEU A 6 -50.20 32.39 61.14
N HIS A 7 -51.05 33.27 60.61
CA HIS A 7 -52.50 33.03 60.51
C HIS A 7 -53.09 33.26 59.10
N PRO A 8 -53.73 32.24 58.48
CA PRO A 8 -54.52 32.37 57.24
C PRO A 8 -55.94 32.94 57.40
N GLY A 9 -56.34 33.39 58.59
CA GLY A 9 -57.67 33.96 58.83
C GLY A 9 -58.52 33.11 59.79
N ILE A 10 -59.03 31.95 59.34
CA ILE A 10 -60.02 31.12 60.07
C ILE A 10 -59.42 29.89 60.77
N ASP A 11 -58.30 29.35 60.28
CA ASP A 11 -57.56 28.25 60.94
C ASP A 11 -56.15 28.69 61.35
N VAL A 12 -55.57 28.02 62.35
CA VAL A 12 -54.19 28.29 62.82
C VAL A 12 -53.27 27.23 62.24
N ARG A 13 -52.28 27.65 61.44
CA ARG A 13 -51.20 26.76 60.99
C ARG A 13 -49.92 27.21 61.66
N ASP A 14 -49.39 26.39 62.57
CA ASP A 14 -48.13 26.69 63.24
C ASP A 14 -46.98 26.52 62.25
N ALA A 15 -46.52 27.63 61.68
CA ALA A 15 -45.29 27.69 60.89
C ALA A 15 -44.13 28.01 61.83
N PRO A 16 -43.02 27.23 61.82
CA PRO A 16 -41.85 27.54 62.62
C PRO A 16 -41.26 28.89 62.21
N LEU A 17 -41.04 29.74 63.21
CA LEU A 17 -40.35 31.00 63.06
C LEU A 17 -38.90 30.73 62.65
N LYS A 18 -38.49 31.25 61.49
CA LYS A 18 -37.13 31.13 60.97
C LYS A 18 -36.21 32.15 61.63
N GLU A 19 -36.62 33.41 61.67
CA GLU A 19 -35.81 34.52 62.18
C GLU A 19 -36.69 35.73 62.56
N ILE A 20 -36.17 36.56 63.47
CA ILE A 20 -36.73 37.89 63.77
C ILE A 20 -35.61 38.93 63.64
N LYS A 21 -35.85 39.96 62.84
CA LYS A 21 -34.96 41.11 62.67
C LYS A 21 -35.63 42.38 63.20
N VAL A 22 -35.13 42.90 64.31
CA VAL A 22 -35.63 44.16 64.91
C VAL A 22 -35.10 45.34 64.08
N THR A 23 -36.00 46.16 63.56
CA THR A 23 -35.65 47.31 62.70
C THR A 23 -35.72 48.65 63.45
N SER A 24 -36.45 48.73 64.57
CA SER A 24 -36.46 49.87 65.50
C SER A 24 -37.04 49.46 66.86
N SER A 25 -37.05 50.36 67.84
CA SER A 25 -37.67 50.13 69.16
C SER A 25 -39.17 49.77 69.13
N ARG A 26 -39.85 49.95 67.98
CA ARG A 26 -41.28 49.62 67.80
C ARG A 26 -41.59 48.78 66.56
N ARG A 27 -40.58 48.32 65.79
CA ARG A 27 -40.80 47.51 64.58
C ARG A 27 -39.81 46.35 64.50
N PHE A 28 -40.33 45.21 64.09
CA PHE A 28 -39.55 44.01 63.80
C PHE A 28 -40.14 43.32 62.57
N ILE A 29 -39.29 42.59 61.86
CA ILE A 29 -39.66 41.72 60.75
C ILE A 29 -39.48 40.28 61.26
N ALA A 30 -40.46 39.42 60.99
CA ALA A 30 -40.40 38.00 61.33
C ALA A 30 -40.55 37.17 60.06
N SER A 31 -39.65 36.22 59.85
CA SER A 31 -39.68 35.29 58.71
C SER A 31 -40.09 33.90 59.20
N PHE A 32 -40.97 33.22 58.48
CA PHE A 32 -41.48 31.89 58.84
C PHE A 32 -41.15 30.89 57.74
N ASN A 33 -40.83 29.65 58.11
CA ASN A 33 -40.70 28.54 57.16
C ASN A 33 -42.04 27.81 57.07
N VAL A 34 -42.74 27.93 55.94
CA VAL A 34 -43.98 27.19 55.69
C VAL A 34 -43.65 25.91 54.93
N VAL A 35 -43.62 24.77 55.62
CA VAL A 35 -43.27 23.46 55.04
C VAL A 35 -44.50 22.70 54.57
N ASN A 36 -44.33 21.80 53.57
CA ASN A 36 -45.40 20.95 53.02
C ASN A 36 -46.65 21.74 52.59
N THR A 37 -46.44 22.80 51.80
CA THR A 37 -47.53 23.63 51.25
C THR A 37 -48.11 23.03 49.97
N THR A 38 -49.43 23.11 49.83
CA THR A 38 -50.18 22.72 48.64
C THR A 38 -50.88 23.93 48.05
N LYS A 39 -51.39 23.86 46.81
CA LYS A 39 -52.18 24.97 46.22
C LYS A 39 -53.36 25.43 47.08
N ARG A 40 -53.88 24.56 47.96
CA ARG A 40 -54.97 24.89 48.90
C ARG A 40 -54.53 25.83 50.03
N ASP A 41 -53.23 25.92 50.28
CA ASP A 41 -52.64 26.80 51.28
C ASP A 41 -52.34 28.21 50.73
N ALA A 42 -52.62 28.47 49.45
CA ALA A 42 -52.48 29.81 48.91
C ALA A 42 -53.54 30.74 49.52
N GLY A 43 -53.14 31.96 49.90
CA GLY A 43 -54.06 32.89 50.54
C GLY A 43 -53.36 34.04 51.25
N LYS A 44 -54.15 34.85 51.96
CA LYS A 44 -53.63 36.02 52.70
C LYS A 44 -53.33 35.63 54.14
N TYR A 45 -52.06 35.67 54.50
CA TYR A 45 -51.56 35.38 55.85
C TYR A 45 -51.17 36.65 56.57
N ARG A 46 -51.22 36.64 57.90
CA ARG A 46 -50.64 37.71 58.72
C ARG A 46 -49.97 37.10 59.94
N CYS A 47 -48.94 37.77 60.42
CA CYS A 47 -48.30 37.45 61.70
C CYS A 47 -49.17 38.00 62.84
N MET A 48 -49.39 37.19 63.87
CA MET A 48 -50.04 37.58 65.11
C MET A 48 -49.09 37.36 66.28
N ILE A 49 -48.89 38.40 67.11
CA ILE A 49 -48.13 38.32 68.35
C ILE A 49 -49.10 38.42 69.54
N ARG A 50 -49.06 37.45 70.44
CA ARG A 50 -49.86 37.44 71.67
C ARG A 50 -48.97 37.70 72.86
N THR A 51 -49.29 38.73 73.65
CA THR A 51 -48.61 39.06 74.91
C THR A 51 -49.64 39.20 76.03
N GLU A 52 -49.19 39.23 77.30
CA GLU A 52 -50.09 39.46 78.46
C GLU A 52 -50.82 40.82 78.39
N GLY A 53 -50.29 41.80 77.64
CA GLY A 53 -50.90 43.13 77.46
C GLY A 53 -51.78 43.29 76.21
N GLY A 54 -51.98 42.24 75.40
CA GLY A 54 -52.82 42.30 74.20
C GLY A 54 -52.24 41.57 72.97
N VAL A 55 -52.98 41.64 71.85
CA VAL A 55 -52.63 41.00 70.57
C VAL A 55 -52.26 42.05 69.53
N GLY A 56 -51.05 41.95 68.97
CA GLY A 56 -50.62 42.74 67.82
C GLY A 56 -50.78 41.93 66.53
N ILE A 57 -51.28 42.57 65.47
CA ILE A 57 -51.42 41.95 64.14
C ILE A 57 -50.70 42.75 63.08
N SER A 58 -50.07 42.07 62.14
CA SER A 58 -49.51 42.68 60.93
C SER A 58 -50.57 42.83 59.84
N ASN A 59 -50.20 43.56 58.77
CA ASN A 59 -50.92 43.55 57.51
C ASN A 59 -50.92 42.14 56.89
N TYR A 60 -51.90 41.89 56.02
CA TYR A 60 -51.93 40.66 55.24
C TYR A 60 -50.79 40.67 54.19
N ALA A 61 -50.07 39.57 54.13
CA ALA A 61 -49.15 39.18 53.07
C ALA A 61 -49.76 38.01 52.29
N GLU A 62 -49.58 37.99 50.97
CA GLU A 62 -50.09 36.92 50.12
C GLU A 62 -49.07 35.77 50.03
N LEU A 63 -49.51 34.56 50.36
CA LEU A 63 -48.79 33.33 50.10
C LEU A 63 -49.31 32.76 48.78
N VAL A 64 -48.44 32.68 47.78
CA VAL A 64 -48.70 32.00 46.51
C VAL A 64 -47.90 30.71 46.48
N VAL A 65 -48.59 29.58 46.32
CA VAL A 65 -47.96 28.27 46.18
C VAL A 65 -47.88 27.94 44.70
N LYS A 66 -46.65 27.82 44.19
CA LYS A 66 -46.36 27.50 42.79
C LYS A 66 -45.87 26.06 42.66
N GLU A 67 -46.37 25.35 41.67
CA GLU A 67 -45.89 24.02 41.30
C GLU A 67 -44.63 24.12 40.43
N PRO A 68 -43.60 23.31 40.68
CA PRO A 68 -42.44 23.23 39.80
C PRO A 68 -42.81 22.82 38.35
N PRO A 69 -42.13 23.38 37.33
CA PRO A 69 -42.44 23.11 35.93
C PRO A 69 -41.97 21.73 35.47
N VAL A 70 -42.80 21.00 34.72
CA VAL A 70 -42.51 19.67 34.15
C VAL A 70 -42.87 19.67 32.66
N PRO A 71 -41.97 19.28 31.74
CA PRO A 71 -42.29 19.16 30.31
C PRO A 71 -43.44 18.18 30.06
N ILE A 72 -44.35 18.51 29.13
CA ILE A 72 -45.49 17.64 28.77
C ILE A 72 -45.08 16.53 27.79
N ALA A 73 -44.08 16.79 26.95
CA ALA A 73 -43.65 15.89 25.88
C ALA A 73 -42.19 15.47 26.07
N PRO A 74 -41.78 14.29 25.58
CA PRO A 74 -40.38 13.91 25.56
C PRO A 74 -39.57 14.80 24.60
N PRO A 75 -38.25 14.90 24.80
CA PRO A 75 -37.39 15.56 23.83
C PRO A 75 -37.48 14.85 22.47
N GLN A 76 -37.31 15.61 21.38
CA GLN A 76 -37.32 15.10 20.01
C GLN A 76 -35.90 14.75 19.55
N LEU A 77 -35.75 13.62 18.89
CA LEU A 77 -34.48 13.20 18.30
C LEU A 77 -34.25 13.92 16.97
N ALA A 78 -33.21 14.73 16.89
CA ALA A 78 -32.85 15.45 15.66
C ALA A 78 -31.89 14.63 14.79
N SER A 79 -30.87 14.02 15.37
CA SER A 79 -29.97 13.10 14.66
C SER A 79 -29.27 12.12 15.62
N VAL A 80 -28.81 11.01 15.06
CA VAL A 80 -28.14 9.91 15.79
C VAL A 80 -26.76 9.69 15.18
N GLY A 81 -25.74 9.74 16.03
CA GLY A 81 -24.38 9.31 15.71
C GLY A 81 -24.02 8.02 16.45
N ALA A 82 -22.82 7.51 16.19
CA ALA A 82 -22.28 6.35 16.88
C ALA A 82 -22.02 6.60 18.37
N THR A 83 -21.56 7.80 18.71
CA THR A 83 -21.18 8.17 20.08
C THR A 83 -21.88 9.43 20.55
N TYR A 84 -22.93 9.86 19.86
CA TYR A 84 -23.68 11.05 20.23
C TYR A 84 -25.15 10.99 19.79
N LEU A 85 -25.99 11.78 20.47
CA LEU A 85 -27.39 12.00 20.15
C LEU A 85 -27.65 13.51 20.13
N TRP A 86 -28.25 14.01 19.06
CA TRP A 86 -28.77 15.37 19.02
C TRP A 86 -30.24 15.37 19.35
N ILE A 87 -30.61 16.14 20.37
CA ILE A 87 -31.98 16.24 20.84
C ILE A 87 -32.46 17.69 20.80
N GLN A 88 -33.77 17.85 20.64
CA GLN A 88 -34.49 19.10 20.84
C GLN A 88 -35.34 18.97 22.10
N LEU A 89 -35.17 19.88 23.06
CA LEU A 89 -35.65 19.71 24.44
C LEU A 89 -37.19 19.64 24.57
N ASN A 90 -37.96 20.21 23.64
CA ASN A 90 -39.42 20.34 23.72
C ASN A 90 -39.95 20.97 25.03
N ALA A 91 -39.21 21.95 25.58
CA ALA A 91 -39.52 22.57 26.87
C ALA A 91 -40.50 23.76 26.82
N ASN A 92 -41.22 23.96 25.72
CA ASN A 92 -42.12 25.11 25.53
C ASN A 92 -43.51 24.90 26.15
N SER A 93 -43.91 23.63 26.35
CA SER A 93 -45.19 23.25 26.94
C SER A 93 -44.95 22.52 28.25
N ILE A 94 -45.42 23.11 29.35
CA ILE A 94 -45.17 22.62 30.72
C ILE A 94 -46.45 22.41 31.51
N ASN A 95 -46.43 21.43 32.39
CA ASN A 95 -47.31 21.37 33.57
C ASN A 95 -46.63 22.08 34.73
N GLY A 96 -47.38 22.78 35.58
CA GLY A 96 -46.82 23.59 36.69
C GLY A 96 -46.64 25.07 36.32
N ASP A 97 -45.85 25.80 37.12
CA ASP A 97 -45.77 27.26 37.08
C ASP A 97 -44.39 27.77 36.62
N GLY A 98 -44.38 28.74 35.71
CA GLY A 98 -43.17 29.46 35.26
C GLY A 98 -42.78 30.68 36.13
N PRO A 99 -41.79 31.48 35.69
CA PRO A 99 -40.95 31.31 34.49
C PRO A 99 -39.83 30.27 34.70
N ILE A 100 -39.40 29.64 33.61
CA ILE A 100 -38.27 28.69 33.60
C ILE A 100 -36.96 29.50 33.55
N VAL A 101 -36.04 29.24 34.48
CA VAL A 101 -34.71 29.89 34.54
C VAL A 101 -33.55 28.95 34.25
N ALA A 102 -33.74 27.63 34.35
CA ALA A 102 -32.74 26.67 33.93
C ALA A 102 -33.41 25.42 33.33
N ARG A 103 -32.69 24.78 32.41
CA ARG A 103 -33.06 23.52 31.77
C ARG A 103 -31.90 22.56 31.97
N GLU A 104 -32.20 21.33 32.31
CA GLU A 104 -31.20 20.27 32.45
C GLU A 104 -31.64 19.04 31.65
N VAL A 105 -30.68 18.38 31.01
CA VAL A 105 -30.89 17.10 30.35
C VAL A 105 -30.35 16.02 31.27
N GLU A 106 -31.20 15.06 31.61
CA GLU A 106 -30.82 13.84 32.30
C GLU A 106 -30.82 12.67 31.33
N TYR A 107 -29.77 11.85 31.32
CA TYR A 107 -29.74 10.65 30.49
C TYR A 107 -29.04 9.48 31.19
N CYS A 108 -29.48 8.26 30.89
CA CYS A 108 -28.91 7.00 31.37
C CYS A 108 -28.97 5.91 30.29
N THR A 109 -28.15 4.88 30.41
CA THR A 109 -28.33 3.66 29.59
C THR A 109 -29.54 2.88 30.07
N ALA A 110 -30.31 2.28 29.15
CA ALA A 110 -31.52 1.54 29.49
C ALA A 110 -31.25 0.30 30.40
N SER A 111 -30.03 -0.24 30.36
CA SER A 111 -29.58 -1.37 31.16
C SER A 111 -28.71 -0.99 32.36
N GLY A 112 -28.40 0.29 32.56
CA GLY A 112 -27.43 0.77 33.56
C GLY A 112 -28.07 1.41 34.79
N SER A 113 -27.25 1.63 35.82
CA SER A 113 -27.64 2.23 37.10
C SER A 113 -27.22 3.70 37.26
N TRP A 114 -26.50 4.27 36.29
CA TRP A 114 -25.98 5.64 36.34
C TRP A 114 -26.84 6.60 35.52
N ASN A 115 -27.02 7.82 36.01
CA ASN A 115 -27.59 8.94 35.27
C ASN A 115 -26.58 10.10 35.23
N ASP A 116 -26.61 10.86 34.14
CA ASP A 116 -25.87 12.11 34.00
C ASP A 116 -26.87 13.26 33.89
N ARG A 117 -26.52 14.40 34.47
CA ARG A 117 -27.30 15.63 34.37
C ARG A 117 -26.41 16.76 33.85
N GLN A 118 -26.89 17.46 32.83
CA GLN A 118 -26.18 18.57 32.24
C GLN A 118 -27.09 19.79 32.08
N PRO A 119 -26.66 20.98 32.51
CA PRO A 119 -27.38 22.21 32.20
C PRO A 119 -27.33 22.48 30.70
N VAL A 120 -28.42 23.02 30.16
CA VAL A 120 -28.56 23.28 28.72
C VAL A 120 -29.14 24.68 28.48
N ASP A 121 -28.39 25.47 27.72
CA ASP A 121 -28.74 26.87 27.43
C ASP A 121 -29.46 27.03 26.07
N SER A 122 -29.42 26.00 25.22
CA SER A 122 -30.02 25.98 23.88
C SER A 122 -31.26 25.07 23.80
N THR A 123 -32.15 25.33 22.84
CA THR A 123 -33.29 24.43 22.56
C THR A 123 -32.87 23.10 21.93
N SER A 124 -31.67 23.06 21.33
CA SER A 124 -31.05 21.86 20.75
C SER A 124 -29.76 21.55 21.50
N TYR A 125 -29.50 20.27 21.80
CA TYR A 125 -28.36 19.84 22.58
C TYR A 125 -27.76 18.53 22.06
N LYS A 126 -26.42 18.45 22.07
CA LYS A 126 -25.67 17.25 21.71
C LYS A 126 -25.23 16.53 22.97
N ILE A 127 -25.76 15.33 23.17
CA ILE A 127 -25.25 14.40 24.18
C ILE A 127 -24.14 13.60 23.51
N GLY A 128 -22.89 13.77 23.96
CA GLY A 128 -21.71 13.13 23.37
C GLY A 128 -21.05 12.07 24.26
N HIS A 129 -20.04 11.38 23.72
CA HIS A 129 -19.26 10.35 24.42
C HIS A 129 -20.11 9.17 24.93
N LEU A 130 -21.10 8.77 24.12
CA LEU A 130 -21.96 7.63 24.34
C LEU A 130 -21.37 6.36 23.74
N ASP A 131 -21.78 5.19 24.25
CA ASP A 131 -21.39 3.90 23.71
C ASP A 131 -22.14 3.62 22.38
N PRO A 132 -21.46 3.08 21.35
CA PRO A 132 -22.09 2.68 20.09
C PRO A 132 -23.17 1.61 20.25
N ASP A 133 -24.15 1.59 19.36
CA ASP A 133 -25.20 0.57 19.33
C ASP A 133 -25.83 0.28 20.71
N THR A 134 -25.97 1.32 21.53
CA THR A 134 -26.42 1.25 22.93
C THR A 134 -27.69 2.08 23.09
N GLU A 135 -28.64 1.56 23.87
CA GLU A 135 -29.93 2.21 24.13
C GLU A 135 -29.86 3.14 25.34
N TYR A 136 -30.37 4.36 25.16
CA TYR A 136 -30.38 5.43 26.16
C TYR A 136 -31.80 5.93 26.42
N GLU A 137 -32.06 6.29 27.67
CA GLU A 137 -33.27 6.95 28.13
C GLU A 137 -32.92 8.40 28.54
N ILE A 138 -33.63 9.38 27.96
CA ILE A 138 -33.29 10.80 28.05
C ILE A 138 -34.50 11.61 28.49
N SER A 139 -34.37 12.40 29.54
CA SER A 139 -35.42 13.25 30.10
C SER A 139 -34.94 14.69 30.26
N VAL A 140 -35.88 15.64 30.30
CA VAL A 140 -35.60 17.06 30.52
C VAL A 140 -36.18 17.50 31.86
N LEU A 141 -35.37 18.18 32.66
CA LEU A 141 -35.79 18.84 33.90
C LEU A 141 -35.83 20.35 33.69
N LEU A 142 -36.80 21.00 34.31
CA LEU A 142 -36.99 22.43 34.25
C LEU A 142 -36.98 23.01 35.66
N THR A 143 -36.30 24.15 35.81
CA THR A 143 -36.15 24.81 37.10
C THR A 143 -36.73 26.22 37.03
N ARG A 144 -37.58 26.56 38.00
CA ARG A 144 -38.08 27.92 38.25
C ARG A 144 -37.29 28.60 39.39
N PRO A 145 -37.35 29.94 39.53
CA PRO A 145 -36.66 30.65 40.62
C PRO A 145 -37.11 30.20 42.02
N GLY A 146 -36.16 30.08 42.94
CA GLY A 146 -36.37 29.75 44.35
C GLY A 146 -35.99 28.31 44.70
N GLU A 147 -35.78 28.07 45.99
CA GLU A 147 -35.44 26.75 46.53
C GLU A 147 -36.57 25.74 46.27
N GLY A 148 -36.23 24.53 45.79
CA GLY A 148 -37.22 23.52 45.40
C GLY A 148 -37.96 23.80 44.08
N GLY A 149 -37.47 24.76 43.27
CA GLY A 149 -38.08 25.12 41.99
C GLY A 149 -37.85 24.12 40.83
N THR A 150 -37.08 23.06 41.02
CA THR A 150 -36.85 22.04 39.98
C THR A 150 -38.01 21.04 39.96
N GLY A 151 -38.67 20.90 38.81
CA GLY A 151 -39.72 19.91 38.63
C GLY A 151 -39.18 18.50 38.43
N SER A 152 -40.09 17.52 38.52
CA SER A 152 -39.78 16.14 38.13
C SER A 152 -39.37 16.06 36.66
N PRO A 153 -38.56 15.06 36.25
CA PRO A 153 -38.24 14.85 34.85
C PRO A 153 -39.51 14.68 34.00
N GLY A 154 -39.51 15.29 32.82
CA GLY A 154 -40.57 15.05 31.82
C GLY A 154 -40.54 13.61 31.27
N PRO A 155 -41.47 13.25 30.37
CA PRO A 155 -41.46 11.95 29.71
C PRO A 155 -40.13 11.68 29.01
N ALA A 156 -39.64 10.44 29.07
CA ALA A 156 -38.34 10.10 28.51
C ALA A 156 -38.40 9.75 27.01
N LEU A 157 -37.37 10.15 26.27
CA LEU A 157 -37.06 9.66 24.93
C LEU A 157 -36.18 8.41 25.06
N ARG A 158 -36.62 7.28 24.48
CA ARG A 158 -35.80 6.08 24.35
C ARG A 158 -35.28 5.95 22.94
N THR A 159 -33.96 5.88 22.79
CA THR A 159 -33.31 5.79 21.47
C THR A 159 -31.99 5.05 21.55
N ARG A 160 -31.52 4.51 20.42
CA ARG A 160 -30.25 3.79 20.30
C ARG A 160 -29.25 4.59 19.48
N THR A 161 -28.00 4.63 19.90
CA THR A 161 -26.88 5.17 19.10
C THR A 161 -26.62 4.29 17.88
N LYS A 162 -26.00 4.84 16.83
CA LYS A 162 -25.58 4.02 15.68
C LYS A 162 -24.41 3.10 16.05
N CYS A 163 -24.12 2.13 15.20
CA CYS A 163 -22.85 1.41 15.27
C CYS A 163 -21.66 2.36 15.05
N ALA A 164 -20.46 1.97 15.46
CA ALA A 164 -19.22 2.66 15.07
C ALA A 164 -18.40 1.79 14.11
N ASP A 165 -17.52 2.38 13.31
CA ASP A 165 -16.53 1.64 12.50
C ASP A 165 -15.78 0.62 13.39
N PRO A 166 -15.59 -0.65 12.96
CA PRO A 166 -14.83 -1.61 13.74
C PRO A 166 -13.45 -1.05 14.12
N MET A 167 -13.03 -1.25 15.37
CA MET A 167 -11.81 -0.63 15.91
C MET A 167 -10.55 -1.09 15.18
N ARG A 168 -10.53 -2.34 14.71
CA ARG A 168 -9.43 -2.96 13.97
C ARG A 168 -9.91 -4.13 13.12
N GLY A 169 -9.08 -4.56 12.18
CA GLY A 169 -9.32 -5.79 11.42
C GLY A 169 -9.03 -7.05 12.24
N PRO A 170 -9.53 -8.23 11.81
CA PRO A 170 -9.24 -9.51 12.43
C PRO A 170 -7.73 -9.80 12.49
N ARG A 171 -7.24 -10.41 13.57
CA ARG A 171 -5.83 -10.79 13.74
C ARG A 171 -5.65 -12.29 13.92
N LYS A 172 -4.38 -12.71 13.94
CA LYS A 172 -3.94 -14.12 14.07
C LYS A 172 -4.58 -15.00 13.00
N LEU A 173 -4.66 -14.48 11.77
CA LEU A 173 -5.07 -15.26 10.61
C LEU A 173 -3.96 -16.28 10.32
N GLU A 174 -4.26 -17.55 10.57
CA GLU A 174 -3.30 -18.64 10.52
C GLU A 174 -3.87 -19.83 9.74
N VAL A 175 -2.97 -20.64 9.19
CA VAL A 175 -3.34 -21.90 8.54
C VAL A 175 -3.42 -23.01 9.58
N VAL A 176 -4.53 -23.74 9.57
CA VAL A 176 -4.71 -24.95 10.40
C VAL A 176 -4.34 -26.20 9.60
N GLU A 177 -4.81 -26.29 8.34
CA GLU A 177 -4.61 -27.45 7.49
C GLU A 177 -4.49 -27.04 6.02
N VAL A 178 -3.54 -27.64 5.29
CA VAL A 178 -3.38 -27.47 3.85
C VAL A 178 -3.59 -28.83 3.18
N LYS A 179 -4.43 -28.88 2.15
CA LYS A 179 -4.55 -30.01 1.21
C LYS A 179 -4.45 -29.49 -0.22
N SER A 180 -4.43 -30.41 -1.19
CA SER A 180 -4.26 -30.07 -2.59
C SER A 180 -5.41 -29.24 -3.17
N ARG A 181 -6.61 -29.28 -2.56
CA ARG A 181 -7.80 -28.58 -3.07
C ARG A 181 -8.57 -27.80 -2.01
N GLN A 182 -8.03 -27.73 -0.79
CA GLN A 182 -8.65 -27.00 0.30
C GLN A 182 -7.60 -26.45 1.27
N ILE A 183 -7.91 -25.32 1.88
CA ILE A 183 -7.13 -24.70 2.95
C ILE A 183 -8.11 -24.39 4.09
N THR A 184 -7.77 -24.82 5.29
CA THR A 184 -8.51 -24.46 6.51
C THR A 184 -7.74 -23.38 7.25
N ILE A 185 -8.39 -22.24 7.45
CA ILE A 185 -7.85 -21.08 8.14
C ILE A 185 -8.54 -20.88 9.49
N ARG A 186 -7.83 -20.23 10.41
CA ARG A 186 -8.25 -19.86 11.76
C ARG A 186 -7.93 -18.40 12.03
N TRP A 187 -8.72 -17.75 12.87
CA TRP A 187 -8.44 -16.40 13.35
C TRP A 187 -8.77 -16.22 14.84
N GLU A 188 -8.45 -15.06 15.40
CA GLU A 188 -8.81 -14.73 16.79
C GLU A 188 -10.33 -14.55 16.97
N PRO A 189 -10.93 -15.01 18.08
CA PRO A 189 -12.31 -14.64 18.39
C PRO A 189 -12.39 -13.15 18.73
N PHE A 190 -13.43 -12.46 18.27
CA PHE A 190 -13.66 -11.05 18.56
C PHE A 190 -15.16 -10.76 18.75
N GLY A 191 -15.48 -9.76 19.57
CA GLY A 191 -16.86 -9.39 19.90
C GLY A 191 -17.10 -7.88 19.84
N TYR A 192 -18.09 -7.38 20.57
CA TYR A 192 -18.48 -5.97 20.58
C TYR A 192 -17.31 -4.99 20.84
N ASN A 193 -16.28 -5.42 21.59
CA ASN A 193 -15.05 -4.67 21.81
C ASN A 193 -14.30 -4.31 20.51
N VAL A 194 -14.38 -5.16 19.48
CA VAL A 194 -13.76 -4.95 18.17
C VAL A 194 -14.79 -4.44 17.16
N THR A 195 -15.98 -5.02 17.14
CA THR A 195 -16.99 -4.75 16.10
C THR A 195 -17.74 -3.44 16.32
N ARG A 196 -17.78 -2.93 17.57
CA ARG A 196 -18.51 -1.71 18.00
C ARG A 196 -19.97 -1.66 17.49
N CYS A 197 -20.54 -2.85 17.32
CA CYS A 197 -21.85 -3.12 16.76
C CYS A 197 -22.20 -4.56 17.10
N HIS A 198 -23.42 -4.82 17.56
CA HIS A 198 -23.90 -6.18 17.84
C HIS A 198 -24.21 -6.94 16.54
N SER A 199 -24.40 -6.23 15.42
CA SER A 199 -24.60 -6.81 14.09
C SER A 199 -23.38 -6.56 13.19
N TYR A 200 -22.73 -7.63 12.74
CA TYR A 200 -21.56 -7.55 11.86
C TYR A 200 -21.48 -8.80 10.97
N ASN A 201 -20.69 -8.70 9.89
CA ASN A 201 -20.36 -9.83 9.02
C ASN A 201 -18.84 -10.03 8.98
N LEU A 202 -18.41 -11.26 8.68
CA LEU A 202 -17.02 -11.58 8.42
C LEU A 202 -16.95 -12.30 7.07
N THR A 203 -16.14 -11.78 6.15
CA THR A 203 -16.00 -12.33 4.81
C THR A 203 -14.55 -12.78 4.60
N VAL A 204 -14.37 -14.01 4.14
CA VAL A 204 -13.09 -14.55 3.67
C VAL A 204 -12.92 -14.13 2.22
N HIS A 205 -11.94 -13.28 1.95
CA HIS A 205 -11.58 -12.86 0.60
C HIS A 205 -10.28 -13.55 0.21
N TYR A 206 -10.28 -14.25 -0.93
CA TYR A 206 -9.11 -14.97 -1.40
C TYR A 206 -8.86 -14.78 -2.90
N CYS A 207 -7.59 -14.74 -3.26
CA CYS A 207 -7.10 -14.56 -4.61
C CYS A 207 -6.15 -15.71 -4.99
N TYR A 208 -6.30 -16.25 -6.20
CA TYR A 208 -5.44 -17.29 -6.74
C TYR A 208 -5.37 -17.23 -8.26
N GLN A 209 -4.29 -17.74 -8.85
CA GLN A 209 -4.11 -17.75 -10.31
C GLN A 209 -4.55 -19.09 -10.91
N VAL A 210 -5.36 -19.03 -11.96
CA VAL A 210 -5.75 -20.20 -12.75
C VAL A 210 -5.52 -19.89 -14.22
N GLY A 211 -4.67 -20.67 -14.89
CA GLY A 211 -4.42 -20.52 -16.32
C GLY A 211 -3.85 -19.15 -16.73
N GLY A 212 -3.13 -18.47 -15.84
CA GLY A 212 -2.59 -17.13 -16.07
C GLY A 212 -3.57 -15.97 -15.87
N GLN A 213 -4.79 -16.25 -15.40
CA GLN A 213 -5.76 -15.24 -14.99
C GLN A 213 -5.92 -15.24 -13.46
N GLU A 214 -6.03 -14.06 -12.89
CA GLU A 214 -6.29 -13.85 -11.46
C GLU A 214 -7.78 -14.08 -11.16
N GLN A 215 -8.07 -14.91 -10.16
CA GLN A 215 -9.42 -15.18 -9.69
C GLN A 215 -9.58 -14.62 -8.27
N VAL A 216 -10.57 -13.75 -8.08
CA VAL A 216 -10.90 -13.15 -6.79
C VAL A 216 -12.25 -13.69 -6.32
N ARG A 217 -12.32 -14.17 -5.08
CA ARG A 217 -13.54 -14.71 -4.48
C ARG A 217 -13.76 -14.21 -3.07
N GLU A 218 -15.03 -14.11 -2.68
CA GLU A 218 -15.48 -13.71 -1.36
C GLU A 218 -16.50 -14.72 -0.82
N GLU A 219 -16.31 -15.19 0.41
CA GLU A 219 -17.20 -16.12 1.11
C GLU A 219 -17.54 -15.59 2.50
N VAL A 220 -18.82 -15.46 2.83
CA VAL A 220 -19.24 -15.06 4.19
C VAL A 220 -18.99 -16.23 5.15
N SER A 221 -18.25 -15.96 6.22
CA SER A 221 -18.02 -16.90 7.32
C SER A 221 -19.13 -16.80 8.34
N TRP A 222 -19.63 -17.95 8.79
CA TRP A 222 -20.73 -18.07 9.76
C TRP A 222 -20.25 -18.53 11.15
N ASP A 223 -18.98 -18.89 11.29
CA ASP A 223 -18.38 -19.41 12.53
C ASP A 223 -17.72 -18.27 13.32
N THR A 224 -18.48 -17.26 13.75
CA THR A 224 -17.96 -16.10 14.51
C THR A 224 -18.15 -16.23 16.02
N GLU A 225 -19.06 -17.08 16.49
CA GLU A 225 -19.40 -17.21 17.91
C GLU A 225 -18.53 -18.25 18.65
N ASN A 226 -17.73 -19.01 17.92
CA ASN A 226 -16.95 -20.10 18.47
C ASN A 226 -15.63 -19.59 19.08
N SER A 227 -15.14 -20.26 20.12
CA SER A 227 -13.89 -19.87 20.81
C SER A 227 -12.64 -19.98 19.92
N HIS A 228 -12.72 -20.77 18.84
CA HIS A 228 -11.67 -21.02 17.88
C HIS A 228 -12.27 -21.01 16.47
N PRO A 229 -12.60 -19.83 15.93
CA PRO A 229 -13.36 -19.72 14.69
C PRO A 229 -12.51 -20.17 13.48
N GLN A 230 -13.11 -20.97 12.59
CA GLN A 230 -12.44 -21.55 11.43
C GLN A 230 -13.29 -21.47 10.15
N HIS A 231 -12.61 -21.44 9.00
CA HIS A 231 -13.24 -21.54 7.69
C HIS A 231 -12.42 -22.42 6.77
N THR A 232 -13.08 -23.27 5.99
CA THR A 232 -12.40 -24.13 5.00
C THR A 232 -12.74 -23.64 3.60
N ILE A 233 -11.72 -23.10 2.92
CA ILE A 233 -11.79 -22.73 1.51
C ILE A 233 -11.65 -24.03 0.71
N THR A 234 -12.58 -24.30 -0.21
CA THR A 234 -12.63 -25.53 -1.02
C THR A 234 -12.51 -25.22 -2.51
N ASN A 235 -12.38 -26.26 -3.35
CA ASN A 235 -12.29 -26.14 -4.81
C ASN A 235 -11.08 -25.34 -5.33
N LEU A 236 -9.97 -25.37 -4.58
CA LEU A 236 -8.71 -24.76 -4.99
C LEU A 236 -7.96 -25.66 -6.00
N SER A 237 -7.09 -25.05 -6.80
CA SER A 237 -6.19 -25.80 -7.69
C SER A 237 -4.96 -26.28 -6.91
N PRO A 238 -4.49 -27.52 -7.11
CA PRO A 238 -3.25 -28.01 -6.49
C PRO A 238 -2.02 -27.18 -6.81
N TYR A 239 -1.04 -27.21 -5.91
CA TYR A 239 0.23 -26.50 -6.02
C TYR A 239 0.12 -25.00 -6.43
N THR A 240 -0.93 -24.32 -6.00
CA THR A 240 -1.22 -22.92 -6.32
C THR A 240 -1.05 -22.03 -5.10
N ASN A 241 -0.43 -20.86 -5.27
CA ASN A 241 -0.37 -19.83 -4.23
C ASN A 241 -1.74 -19.15 -4.12
N VAL A 242 -2.30 -19.16 -2.92
CA VAL A 242 -3.57 -18.54 -2.57
C VAL A 242 -3.27 -17.44 -1.56
N SER A 243 -3.58 -16.19 -1.92
CA SER A 243 -3.65 -15.08 -0.99
C SER A 243 -5.03 -15.10 -0.30
N VAL A 244 -5.04 -14.96 1.02
CA VAL A 244 -6.25 -14.95 1.83
C VAL A 244 -6.23 -13.76 2.78
N LYS A 245 -7.34 -13.05 2.89
CA LYS A 245 -7.57 -12.01 3.89
C LYS A 245 -8.99 -12.10 4.46
N LEU A 246 -9.17 -11.66 5.69
CA LEU A 246 -10.47 -11.53 6.33
C LEU A 246 -10.95 -10.09 6.27
N ILE A 247 -12.22 -9.89 5.95
CA ILE A 247 -12.89 -8.61 5.88
C ILE A 247 -14.00 -8.59 6.93
N LEU A 248 -13.82 -7.81 7.99
CA LEU A 248 -14.84 -7.54 8.99
C LEU A 248 -15.63 -6.31 8.56
N MET A 249 -16.95 -6.43 8.44
CA MET A 249 -17.81 -5.29 8.11
C MET A 249 -18.98 -5.17 9.08
N ASN A 250 -19.36 -3.93 9.36
CA ASN A 250 -20.64 -3.59 9.97
C ASN A 250 -21.29 -2.46 9.12
N PRO A 251 -22.49 -1.97 9.46
CA PRO A 251 -23.16 -0.93 8.66
C PRO A 251 -22.38 0.37 8.47
N GLU A 252 -21.36 0.64 9.31
CA GLU A 252 -20.66 1.92 9.39
C GLU A 252 -19.21 1.84 8.91
N GLY A 253 -18.62 0.63 8.83
CA GLY A 253 -17.21 0.48 8.49
C GLY A 253 -16.79 -0.93 8.06
N ARG A 254 -15.58 -0.99 7.48
CA ARG A 254 -14.91 -2.19 6.97
C ARG A 254 -13.46 -2.18 7.42
N LYS A 255 -12.98 -3.28 7.99
CA LYS A 255 -11.56 -3.49 8.34
C LYS A 255 -11.07 -4.83 7.82
N GLU A 256 -9.81 -4.88 7.39
CA GLU A 256 -9.19 -6.06 6.81
C GLU A 256 -8.08 -6.62 7.71
N SER A 257 -7.86 -7.93 7.66
CA SER A 257 -6.68 -8.55 8.26
C SER A 257 -5.44 -8.33 7.41
N GLN A 258 -4.27 -8.68 7.96
CA GLN A 258 -3.08 -8.90 7.14
C GLN A 258 -3.34 -10.01 6.11
N GLU A 259 -2.65 -9.91 4.97
CA GLU A 259 -2.72 -10.88 3.88
C GLU A 259 -1.88 -12.11 4.22
N LEU A 260 -2.49 -13.29 4.08
CA LEU A 260 -1.87 -14.58 4.32
C LEU A 260 -1.69 -15.30 2.97
N ILE A 261 -0.44 -15.55 2.57
CA ILE A 261 -0.13 -16.28 1.34
C ILE A 261 0.20 -17.73 1.68
N VAL A 262 -0.54 -18.67 1.10
CA VAL A 262 -0.43 -20.11 1.36
C VAL A 262 -0.40 -20.87 0.04
N GLN A 263 0.54 -21.80 -0.11
CA GLN A 263 0.55 -22.71 -1.27
C GLN A 263 -0.21 -24.00 -0.93
N THR A 264 -1.17 -24.40 -1.76
CA THR A 264 -1.83 -25.71 -1.63
C THR A 264 -0.86 -26.86 -1.88
N ASP A 265 -1.12 -28.02 -1.28
CA ASP A 265 -0.34 -29.24 -1.47
C ASP A 265 -0.26 -29.69 -2.94
N GLU A 266 0.79 -30.44 -3.27
CA GLU A 266 0.88 -31.14 -4.58
C GLU A 266 -0.22 -32.19 -4.73
N ASP A 267 -0.58 -32.49 -5.97
CA ASP A 267 -1.46 -33.61 -6.36
C ASP A 267 -0.79 -34.41 -7.50
N LEU A 268 -1.44 -35.48 -7.95
CA LEU A 268 -0.98 -36.25 -9.10
C LEU A 268 -0.97 -35.37 -10.36
N PRO A 269 0.12 -35.38 -11.15
CA PRO A 269 0.19 -34.58 -12.37
C PRO A 269 -0.80 -35.11 -13.42
N GLY A 270 -1.17 -34.27 -14.38
CA GLY A 270 -1.93 -34.67 -15.57
C GLY A 270 -1.11 -35.53 -16.54
N ALA A 271 -1.75 -36.01 -17.60
CA ALA A 271 -1.07 -36.72 -18.67
C ALA A 271 -0.15 -35.78 -19.45
N VAL A 272 0.99 -36.31 -19.92
CA VAL A 272 1.84 -35.62 -20.91
C VAL A 272 1.02 -35.38 -22.18
N PRO A 273 1.04 -34.18 -22.78
CA PRO A 273 0.27 -33.91 -23.98
C PRO A 273 0.70 -34.85 -25.11
N THR A 274 -0.24 -35.61 -25.67
CA THR A 274 0.08 -36.69 -26.62
C THR A 274 0.70 -36.13 -27.90
N GLU A 275 0.22 -34.97 -28.34
CA GLU A 275 0.75 -34.18 -29.45
C GLU A 275 2.18 -33.65 -29.22
N SER A 276 2.65 -33.62 -27.97
CA SER A 276 4.04 -33.24 -27.67
C SER A 276 5.03 -34.38 -27.83
N ILE A 277 4.56 -35.63 -27.88
CA ILE A 277 5.41 -36.81 -27.96
C ILE A 277 5.88 -36.97 -29.40
N GLN A 278 7.12 -36.58 -29.67
CA GLN A 278 7.77 -36.63 -30.97
C GLN A 278 8.86 -37.70 -30.99
N GLY A 279 8.97 -38.42 -32.10
CA GLY A 279 9.94 -39.50 -32.28
C GLY A 279 10.70 -39.36 -33.59
N SER A 280 12.03 -39.28 -33.52
CA SER A 280 12.91 -39.40 -34.68
C SER A 280 13.43 -40.83 -34.79
N THR A 281 13.11 -41.50 -35.90
CA THR A 281 13.36 -42.94 -36.08
C THR A 281 14.59 -43.20 -36.96
N PHE A 282 15.40 -44.17 -36.53
CA PHE A 282 16.58 -44.67 -37.23
C PHE A 282 16.49 -46.19 -37.38
N GLU A 283 17.51 -46.83 -37.95
CA GLU A 283 17.50 -48.28 -38.18
C GLU A 283 17.37 -49.09 -36.88
N GLU A 284 18.15 -48.76 -35.85
CA GLU A 284 18.14 -49.51 -34.57
C GLU A 284 17.93 -48.61 -33.34
N LYS A 285 17.45 -47.38 -33.58
CA LYS A 285 17.35 -46.33 -32.56
C LYS A 285 16.11 -45.48 -32.76
N ILE A 286 15.52 -45.02 -31.67
CA ILE A 286 14.44 -44.02 -31.66
C ILE A 286 14.81 -42.95 -30.64
N PHE A 287 14.89 -41.70 -31.10
CA PHE A 287 15.02 -40.54 -30.23
C PHE A 287 13.62 -40.00 -29.92
N LEU A 288 13.22 -40.07 -28.65
CA LEU A 288 11.91 -39.65 -28.17
C LEU A 288 12.04 -38.33 -27.40
N GLN A 289 11.14 -37.39 -27.65
CA GLN A 289 11.05 -36.10 -26.97
C GLN A 289 9.59 -35.81 -26.60
N TRP A 290 9.35 -35.19 -25.44
CA TRP A 290 8.03 -34.80 -24.97
C TRP A 290 8.05 -33.44 -24.28
N ARG A 291 6.88 -32.87 -24.00
CA ARG A 291 6.72 -31.70 -23.11
C ARG A 291 6.17 -32.13 -21.76
N GLU A 292 6.28 -31.26 -20.76
CA GLU A 292 5.67 -31.48 -19.46
C GLU A 292 4.13 -31.50 -19.53
N PRO A 293 3.44 -32.12 -18.55
CA PRO A 293 1.98 -32.05 -18.43
C PRO A 293 1.50 -30.60 -18.37
N THR A 294 0.39 -30.28 -19.06
CA THR A 294 -0.23 -28.95 -18.96
C THR A 294 -0.75 -28.63 -17.56
N GLN A 295 -1.15 -29.67 -16.84
CA GLN A 295 -1.56 -29.60 -15.45
C GLN A 295 -0.53 -30.35 -14.61
N THR A 296 0.52 -29.66 -14.19
CA THR A 296 1.60 -30.30 -13.40
C THR A 296 1.17 -30.60 -11.97
N TYR A 297 0.30 -29.76 -11.38
CA TYR A 297 -0.23 -29.91 -10.01
C TYR A 297 0.84 -30.13 -8.93
N GLY A 298 2.09 -29.72 -9.20
CA GLY A 298 3.25 -29.96 -8.36
C GLY A 298 4.56 -29.85 -9.15
N VAL A 299 5.68 -30.10 -8.47
CA VAL A 299 6.99 -30.19 -9.14
C VAL A 299 7.12 -31.57 -9.76
N ILE A 300 7.35 -31.63 -11.08
CA ILE A 300 7.62 -32.91 -11.75
C ILE A 300 8.99 -33.44 -11.31
N THR A 301 8.98 -34.59 -10.67
CA THR A 301 10.19 -35.23 -10.12
C THR A 301 10.76 -36.28 -11.07
N LEU A 302 9.89 -37.09 -11.70
CA LEU A 302 10.29 -38.18 -12.59
C LEU A 302 9.34 -38.31 -13.79
N TYR A 303 9.89 -38.81 -14.89
CA TYR A 303 9.15 -39.42 -15.99
C TYR A 303 9.48 -40.90 -16.06
N GLU A 304 8.48 -41.75 -16.17
CA GLU A 304 8.66 -43.17 -16.46
C GLU A 304 8.17 -43.46 -17.88
N ILE A 305 9.07 -43.99 -18.70
CA ILE A 305 8.81 -44.37 -20.09
C ILE A 305 8.89 -45.88 -20.19
N THR A 306 7.79 -46.50 -20.57
CA THR A 306 7.73 -47.92 -20.92
C THR A 306 7.63 -48.06 -22.43
N TYR A 307 8.37 -49.00 -23.02
CA TYR A 307 8.31 -49.27 -24.44
C TYR A 307 8.06 -50.75 -24.69
N LYS A 308 7.31 -51.06 -25.75
CA LYS A 308 7.00 -52.43 -26.16
C LYS A 308 6.91 -52.52 -27.69
N ALA A 309 7.56 -53.51 -28.28
CA ALA A 309 7.39 -53.85 -29.69
C ALA A 309 5.95 -54.35 -29.94
N VAL A 310 5.28 -53.77 -30.93
CA VAL A 310 3.88 -54.06 -31.27
C VAL A 310 3.80 -54.90 -32.54
N SER A 311 4.57 -54.55 -33.56
CA SER A 311 4.60 -55.23 -34.85
C SER A 311 5.94 -55.02 -35.55
N SER A 312 6.31 -55.93 -36.46
CA SER A 312 7.51 -55.83 -37.30
C SER A 312 7.14 -56.11 -38.75
N PHE A 313 7.81 -55.44 -39.69
CA PHE A 313 7.70 -55.79 -41.11
C PHE A 313 8.39 -57.12 -41.42
N ASP A 314 9.38 -57.52 -40.63
CA ASP A 314 10.07 -58.80 -40.72
C ASP A 314 9.32 -59.87 -39.90
N PRO A 315 8.73 -60.88 -40.54
CA PRO A 315 7.92 -61.89 -39.86
C PRO A 315 8.76 -62.90 -39.08
N GLU A 316 10.09 -62.94 -39.26
CA GLU A 316 10.98 -63.90 -38.61
C GLU A 316 11.44 -63.44 -37.20
N ILE A 317 11.11 -62.22 -36.80
CA ILE A 317 11.56 -61.63 -35.53
C ILE A 317 10.57 -61.93 -34.40
N ASP A 318 11.07 -62.50 -33.30
CA ASP A 318 10.32 -62.64 -32.04
C ASP A 318 10.28 -61.30 -31.27
N LEU A 319 9.07 -60.74 -31.16
CA LEU A 319 8.82 -59.46 -30.50
C LEU A 319 8.64 -59.57 -28.98
N SER A 320 8.51 -60.77 -28.43
CA SER A 320 8.18 -60.99 -27.01
C SER A 320 9.23 -60.42 -26.05
N ASN A 321 10.50 -60.44 -26.45
CA ASN A 321 11.63 -59.99 -25.64
C ASN A 321 11.97 -58.50 -25.81
N GLN A 322 11.20 -57.75 -26.61
CA GLN A 322 11.46 -56.34 -26.94
C GLN A 322 10.54 -55.40 -26.16
N SER A 323 10.69 -55.40 -24.84
CA SER A 323 10.06 -54.42 -23.96
C SER A 323 10.99 -53.97 -22.86
N GLY A 324 10.77 -52.77 -22.34
CA GLY A 324 11.61 -52.22 -21.28
C GLY A 324 11.01 -50.99 -20.66
N ARG A 325 11.68 -50.50 -19.62
CA ARG A 325 11.26 -49.34 -18.83
C ARG A 325 12.46 -48.49 -18.45
N VAL A 326 12.31 -47.19 -18.58
CA VAL A 326 13.34 -46.20 -18.29
C VAL A 326 12.74 -45.09 -17.44
N SER A 327 13.44 -44.71 -16.39
CA SER A 327 13.09 -43.54 -15.56
C SER A 327 14.00 -42.37 -15.89
N LYS A 328 13.43 -41.18 -15.94
CA LYS A 328 14.11 -39.92 -16.23
C LYS A 328 13.77 -38.90 -15.16
N LEU A 329 14.70 -38.02 -14.85
CA LEU A 329 14.45 -36.91 -13.92
C LEU A 329 13.48 -35.91 -14.55
N GLY A 330 12.76 -35.13 -13.75
CA GLY A 330 11.76 -34.18 -14.24
C GLY A 330 12.29 -33.09 -15.18
N ASN A 331 13.59 -32.83 -15.19
CA ASN A 331 14.25 -31.92 -16.13
C ASN A 331 14.71 -32.59 -17.44
N GLU A 332 14.58 -33.91 -17.57
CA GLU A 332 14.97 -34.69 -18.74
C GLU A 332 13.73 -35.04 -19.58
N THR A 333 13.45 -34.22 -20.59
CA THR A 333 12.26 -34.36 -21.47
C THR A 333 12.54 -35.09 -22.79
N HIS A 334 13.64 -35.82 -22.87
CA HIS A 334 14.03 -36.59 -24.05
C HIS A 334 14.86 -37.82 -23.69
N PHE A 335 14.83 -38.84 -24.54
CA PHE A 335 15.66 -40.03 -24.39
C PHE A 335 15.93 -40.75 -25.72
N LEU A 336 17.13 -41.32 -25.86
CA LEU A 336 17.52 -42.13 -27.02
C LEU A 336 17.46 -43.63 -26.67
N PHE A 337 16.51 -44.33 -27.26
CA PHE A 337 16.42 -45.79 -27.20
C PHE A 337 17.32 -46.41 -28.26
N PHE A 338 18.13 -47.41 -27.89
CA PHE A 338 19.09 -48.09 -28.77
C PHE A 338 18.94 -49.61 -28.69
N GLY A 339 19.43 -50.32 -29.72
CA GLY A 339 19.31 -51.78 -29.79
C GLY A 339 17.89 -52.25 -30.14
N LEU A 340 17.10 -51.37 -30.76
CA LEU A 340 15.77 -51.70 -31.28
C LEU A 340 15.91 -52.45 -32.60
N TYR A 341 14.98 -53.35 -32.90
CA TYR A 341 14.99 -54.06 -34.18
C TYR A 341 14.60 -53.11 -35.33
N PRO A 342 15.28 -53.18 -36.49
CA PRO A 342 14.88 -52.46 -37.68
C PRO A 342 13.46 -52.82 -38.17
N GLY A 343 12.78 -51.87 -38.79
CA GLY A 343 11.42 -52.05 -39.33
C GLY A 343 10.35 -52.51 -38.33
N THR A 344 10.54 -52.20 -37.05
CA THR A 344 9.66 -52.61 -35.95
C THR A 344 8.95 -51.39 -35.37
N THR A 345 7.64 -51.49 -35.17
CA THR A 345 6.80 -50.48 -34.52
C THR A 345 6.82 -50.68 -33.01
N TYR A 346 7.24 -49.65 -32.29
CA TYR A 346 7.29 -49.61 -30.84
C TYR A 346 6.23 -48.65 -30.29
N SER A 347 5.52 -49.10 -29.26
CA SER A 347 4.62 -48.27 -28.46
C SER A 347 5.35 -47.75 -27.24
N PHE A 348 5.39 -46.43 -27.08
CA PHE A 348 6.00 -45.74 -25.94
C PHE A 348 4.90 -45.15 -25.07
N THR A 349 4.90 -45.49 -23.78
CA THR A 349 3.96 -45.00 -22.78
C THR A 349 4.72 -44.22 -21.71
N ILE A 350 4.41 -42.92 -21.59
CA ILE A 350 5.06 -41.96 -20.70
C ILE A 350 4.09 -41.56 -19.58
N ARG A 351 4.54 -41.60 -18.33
CA ARG A 351 3.82 -41.01 -17.18
C ARG A 351 4.75 -40.14 -16.35
N ALA A 352 4.25 -39.00 -15.89
CA ALA A 352 4.97 -38.07 -15.02
C ALA A 352 4.62 -38.33 -13.55
N SER A 353 5.51 -38.00 -12.62
CA SER A 353 5.21 -38.01 -11.18
C SER A 353 5.57 -36.72 -10.48
N THR A 354 4.79 -36.40 -9.45
CA THR A 354 5.11 -35.40 -8.41
C THR A 354 5.54 -36.12 -7.12
N ALA A 355 5.66 -35.42 -5.99
CA ALA A 355 5.89 -36.07 -4.69
C ALA A 355 4.73 -37.00 -4.27
N LYS A 356 3.52 -36.82 -4.84
CA LYS A 356 2.34 -37.64 -4.53
C LYS A 356 2.25 -38.92 -5.36
N GLY A 357 3.04 -39.07 -6.43
CA GLY A 357 3.07 -40.27 -7.26
C GLY A 357 2.84 -40.00 -8.75
N PHE A 358 2.61 -41.08 -9.51
CA PHE A 358 2.48 -41.02 -10.96
C PHE A 358 1.07 -40.64 -11.40
N GLY A 359 0.99 -39.68 -12.32
CA GLY A 359 -0.21 -39.32 -13.05
C GLY A 359 -0.60 -40.34 -14.13
N PRO A 360 -1.69 -40.06 -14.89
CA PRO A 360 -2.15 -40.92 -15.95
C PRO A 360 -1.12 -41.00 -17.10
N PRO A 361 -0.98 -42.18 -17.76
CA PRO A 361 -0.03 -42.36 -18.85
C PRO A 361 -0.52 -41.78 -20.19
N ALA A 362 0.42 -41.39 -21.04
CA ALA A 362 0.20 -41.02 -22.44
C ALA A 362 0.99 -41.95 -23.37
N THR A 363 0.40 -42.39 -24.47
CA THR A 363 1.00 -43.39 -25.36
C THR A 363 1.09 -42.89 -26.80
N ASN A 364 2.23 -43.12 -27.45
CA ASN A 364 2.41 -42.88 -28.89
C ASN A 364 3.28 -43.99 -29.53
N GLN A 365 3.17 -44.17 -30.85
CA GLN A 365 3.85 -45.26 -31.58
C GLN A 365 4.81 -44.73 -32.64
N PHE A 366 5.97 -45.38 -32.76
CA PHE A 366 7.00 -45.03 -33.75
C PHE A 366 7.62 -46.28 -34.36
N THR A 367 7.85 -46.26 -35.67
CA THR A 367 8.42 -47.38 -36.42
C THR A 367 9.89 -47.10 -36.78
N THR A 368 10.80 -47.99 -36.37
CA THR A 368 12.21 -47.92 -36.78
C THR A 368 12.34 -48.08 -38.29
N LYS A 369 13.39 -47.51 -38.86
CA LYS A 369 13.68 -47.65 -40.29
C LYS A 369 14.07 -49.08 -40.60
N ILE A 370 13.79 -49.53 -41.81
CA ILE A 370 14.22 -50.86 -42.27
C ILE A 370 15.74 -50.84 -42.50
N SER A 371 16.40 -51.99 -42.34
CA SER A 371 17.82 -52.12 -42.66
C SER A 371 18.00 -52.84 -44.00
N ALA A 372 19.22 -52.80 -44.53
CA ALA A 372 19.54 -53.58 -45.73
C ALA A 372 19.51 -55.08 -45.37
N PRO A 373 18.95 -55.94 -46.25
CA PRO A 373 19.02 -57.38 -46.06
C PRO A 373 20.47 -57.82 -45.99
N SER A 374 20.78 -58.86 -45.22
CA SER A 374 22.18 -59.29 -45.02
C SER A 374 22.56 -60.32 -46.08
N MET A 375 23.46 -59.94 -46.98
CA MET A 375 24.00 -60.87 -47.98
C MET A 375 24.95 -61.87 -47.30
N PRO A 376 24.87 -63.17 -47.62
CA PRO A 376 25.82 -64.15 -47.10
C PRO A 376 27.23 -63.84 -47.64
N ALA A 377 28.25 -64.19 -46.87
CA ALA A 377 29.63 -64.03 -47.32
C ALA A 377 29.89 -64.90 -48.56
N TYR A 378 30.31 -64.27 -49.65
CA TYR A 378 30.92 -64.93 -50.80
C TYR A 378 32.43 -64.76 -50.62
N GLU A 379 33.09 -65.77 -50.09
CA GLU A 379 34.54 -65.90 -50.25
C GLU A 379 34.84 -65.89 -51.76
N LEU A 380 36.07 -65.56 -52.21
CA LEU A 380 36.43 -65.54 -53.64
C LEU A 380 36.37 -66.95 -54.28
N GLU A 381 35.20 -67.57 -54.28
CA GLU A 381 34.89 -68.82 -54.93
C GLU A 381 35.06 -68.57 -56.43
N THR A 382 35.98 -69.31 -57.04
CA THR A 382 36.11 -69.37 -58.50
C THR A 382 34.76 -69.72 -59.12
N PRO A 383 34.36 -69.08 -60.23
CA PRO A 383 33.10 -69.39 -60.90
C PRO A 383 32.92 -70.89 -61.10
N LEU A 384 31.72 -71.41 -60.83
CA LEU A 384 31.38 -72.84 -60.97
C LEU A 384 31.71 -73.36 -62.37
N ASN A 385 31.55 -72.50 -63.37
CA ASN A 385 31.93 -72.74 -64.75
C ASN A 385 32.16 -71.39 -65.46
N GLN A 386 33.13 -71.31 -66.36
CA GLN A 386 33.43 -70.10 -67.12
C GLN A 386 33.80 -70.47 -68.56
N THR A 387 33.08 -69.88 -69.51
CA THR A 387 33.37 -69.98 -70.94
C THR A 387 33.77 -68.62 -71.50
N ASP A 388 34.14 -68.57 -72.78
CA ASP A 388 34.44 -67.32 -73.47
C ASP A 388 33.26 -66.34 -73.46
N ASN A 389 32.02 -66.81 -73.27
CA ASN A 389 30.81 -65.98 -73.33
C ASN A 389 29.94 -65.99 -72.06
N THR A 390 30.18 -66.89 -71.11
CA THR A 390 29.33 -67.07 -69.92
C THR A 390 30.12 -67.29 -68.64
N VAL A 391 29.51 -66.96 -67.49
CA VAL A 391 30.04 -67.22 -66.15
C VAL A 391 28.91 -67.76 -65.28
N THR A 392 29.09 -68.94 -64.69
CA THR A 392 28.12 -69.55 -63.77
C THR A 392 28.56 -69.33 -62.33
N VAL A 393 27.68 -68.76 -61.50
CA VAL A 393 27.91 -68.48 -60.07
C VAL A 393 26.83 -69.15 -59.23
N MET A 394 27.15 -69.47 -57.97
CA MET A 394 26.14 -69.89 -57.01
C MET A 394 25.45 -68.65 -56.45
N LEU A 395 24.12 -68.60 -56.41
CA LEU A 395 23.36 -67.55 -55.70
C LEU A 395 22.83 -68.15 -54.40
N LYS A 396 23.23 -67.60 -53.26
CA LYS A 396 22.79 -67.93 -51.90
C LYS A 396 21.76 -66.89 -51.42
N PRO A 397 20.65 -67.30 -50.76
CA PRO A 397 19.64 -66.37 -50.26
C PRO A 397 20.20 -65.38 -49.23
N ALA A 398 19.69 -64.15 -49.25
CA ALA A 398 19.95 -63.12 -48.24
C ALA A 398 19.02 -63.29 -47.04
N HIS A 399 19.49 -62.89 -45.86
CA HIS A 399 18.67 -62.90 -44.64
C HIS A 399 17.93 -61.58 -44.51
N SER A 400 16.63 -61.62 -44.16
CA SER A 400 15.87 -60.40 -43.87
C SER A 400 16.45 -59.70 -42.64
N ARG A 401 16.35 -58.37 -42.64
CA ARG A 401 16.78 -57.55 -41.50
C ARG A 401 15.85 -56.35 -41.35
N GLY A 402 14.72 -56.57 -40.69
CA GLY A 402 13.69 -55.56 -40.45
C GLY A 402 12.72 -55.34 -41.60
N ALA A 403 12.92 -56.02 -42.72
CA ALA A 403 11.91 -56.19 -43.77
C ALA A 403 12.27 -57.42 -44.61
N PRO A 404 11.28 -58.17 -45.10
CA PRO A 404 11.52 -59.31 -45.97
C PRO A 404 12.27 -58.86 -47.23
N VAL A 405 13.14 -59.73 -47.74
CA VAL A 405 13.75 -59.50 -49.06
C VAL A 405 12.61 -59.41 -50.07
N SER A 406 12.60 -58.37 -50.89
CA SER A 406 11.56 -58.15 -51.90
C SER A 406 12.01 -58.63 -53.27
N VAL A 407 13.28 -58.48 -53.59
CA VAL A 407 13.82 -58.79 -54.92
C VAL A 407 15.32 -59.09 -54.85
N TYR A 408 15.75 -60.00 -55.72
CA TYR A 408 17.15 -60.32 -55.99
C TYR A 408 17.52 -59.86 -57.39
N GLN A 409 18.71 -59.28 -57.56
CA GLN A 409 19.14 -58.69 -58.83
C GLN A 409 20.60 -59.05 -59.13
N ILE A 410 20.88 -59.34 -60.41
CA ILE A 410 22.23 -59.58 -60.93
C ILE A 410 22.64 -58.39 -61.76
N VAL A 411 23.75 -57.76 -61.36
CA VAL A 411 24.31 -56.58 -62.01
C VAL A 411 25.66 -56.95 -62.60
N VAL A 412 25.84 -56.65 -63.88
CA VAL A 412 27.09 -56.86 -64.61
C VAL A 412 27.71 -55.51 -64.90
N GLU A 413 28.91 -55.29 -64.38
CA GLU A 413 29.72 -54.09 -64.59
C GLU A 413 30.88 -54.41 -65.54
N GLU A 414 31.03 -53.62 -66.61
CA GLU A 414 32.15 -53.71 -67.54
C GLU A 414 33.38 -52.98 -66.98
N GLU A 415 34.49 -53.71 -66.86
CA GLU A 415 35.74 -53.18 -66.34
C GLU A 415 36.53 -52.48 -67.46
N ARG A 416 36.53 -51.14 -67.44
CA ARG A 416 37.34 -50.30 -68.35
C ARG A 416 38.76 -50.14 -67.80
N PRO A 417 39.83 -50.20 -68.63
CA PRO A 417 41.20 -50.02 -68.16
C PRO A 417 41.42 -48.60 -67.61
N ARG A 418 41.49 -48.47 -66.29
CA ARG A 418 41.85 -47.21 -65.61
C ARG A 418 43.36 -47.15 -65.38
N ARG A 419 44.00 -46.04 -65.78
CA ARG A 419 45.37 -45.68 -65.35
C ARG A 419 45.38 -45.48 -63.82
N THR A 420 46.06 -46.40 -63.13
CA THR A 420 46.63 -46.31 -61.76
C THR A 420 46.04 -45.27 -60.78
N LYS A 421 45.27 -45.74 -59.79
CA LYS A 421 45.28 -45.24 -58.39
C LYS A 421 44.70 -46.32 -57.46
N LYS A 422 45.54 -46.89 -56.58
CA LYS A 422 45.09 -47.78 -55.48
C LYS A 422 44.23 -46.96 -54.51
N THR A 423 42.93 -47.20 -54.52
CA THR A 423 41.98 -46.75 -53.49
C THR A 423 41.21 -48.00 -53.06
N THR A 424 41.06 -48.22 -51.76
CA THR A 424 40.29 -49.31 -51.17
C THR A 424 38.90 -49.40 -51.84
N GLU A 425 38.54 -50.53 -52.44
CA GLU A 425 37.23 -50.70 -53.09
C GLU A 425 36.12 -50.61 -52.04
N ILE A 426 35.38 -49.50 -52.02
CA ILE A 426 34.11 -49.40 -51.29
C ILE A 426 33.09 -50.25 -52.08
N LEU A 427 32.45 -51.22 -51.40
CA LEU A 427 31.37 -52.02 -51.97
C LEU A 427 30.26 -51.08 -52.46
N LYS A 428 29.98 -51.07 -53.77
CA LYS A 428 29.02 -50.15 -54.39
C LYS A 428 27.80 -50.94 -54.87
N CYS A 429 26.69 -50.78 -54.18
CA CYS A 429 25.41 -51.35 -54.61
C CYS A 429 24.74 -50.44 -55.64
N TYR A 430 23.86 -51.02 -56.46
CA TYR A 430 23.31 -50.36 -57.64
C TYR A 430 21.82 -50.12 -57.46
N PRO A 431 21.39 -48.89 -57.08
CA PRO A 431 19.98 -48.63 -56.78
C PRO A 431 19.12 -48.37 -58.02
N VAL A 432 19.73 -47.97 -59.14
CA VAL A 432 19.01 -47.60 -60.37
C VAL A 432 19.11 -48.75 -61.38
N PRO A 433 17.99 -49.41 -61.73
CA PRO A 433 17.99 -50.45 -62.74
C PRO A 433 18.24 -49.89 -64.14
N ILE A 434 19.20 -50.48 -64.86
CA ILE A 434 19.56 -50.09 -66.24
C ILE A 434 19.52 -51.34 -67.11
N HIS A 435 18.64 -51.35 -68.12
CA HIS A 435 18.61 -52.40 -69.13
C HIS A 435 19.86 -52.32 -70.03
N PHE A 436 20.36 -53.48 -70.47
CA PHE A 436 21.56 -53.56 -71.32
C PHE A 436 21.49 -52.65 -72.57
N GLN A 437 20.34 -52.61 -73.24
CA GLN A 437 20.11 -51.76 -74.42
C GLN A 437 20.30 -50.26 -74.13
N ASN A 438 19.92 -49.84 -72.92
CA ASN A 438 20.03 -48.44 -72.48
C ASN A 438 21.41 -48.12 -71.89
N ALA A 439 22.23 -49.12 -71.55
CA ALA A 439 23.55 -48.92 -70.95
C ALA A 439 24.49 -48.14 -71.89
N SER A 440 24.41 -48.40 -73.20
CA SER A 440 25.18 -47.66 -74.21
C SER A 440 24.69 -46.23 -74.41
N LEU A 441 23.36 -46.02 -74.40
CA LEU A 441 22.73 -44.69 -74.52
C LEU A 441 23.02 -43.79 -73.30
N LEU A 442 23.04 -44.38 -72.10
CA LEU A 442 23.25 -43.67 -70.84
C LEU A 442 24.73 -43.60 -70.42
N ASN A 443 25.66 -44.12 -71.24
CA ASN A 443 27.08 -44.29 -70.92
C ASN A 443 27.31 -44.95 -69.54
N SER A 444 26.42 -45.87 -69.16
CA SER A 444 26.52 -46.62 -67.90
C SER A 444 27.62 -47.68 -68.01
N GLN A 445 28.36 -47.89 -66.93
CA GLN A 445 29.38 -48.95 -66.84
C GLN A 445 28.79 -50.27 -66.38
N TYR A 446 27.52 -50.29 -65.95
CA TYR A 446 26.83 -51.50 -65.52
C TYR A 446 25.44 -51.61 -66.15
N TYR A 447 24.93 -52.83 -66.19
CA TYR A 447 23.56 -53.15 -66.54
C TYR A 447 23.04 -54.30 -65.67
N PHE A 448 21.72 -54.37 -65.55
CA PHE A 448 21.05 -55.44 -64.84
C PHE A 448 20.84 -56.59 -65.82
N ALA A 449 21.38 -57.75 -65.49
CA ALA A 449 21.33 -58.96 -66.32
C ALA A 449 20.15 -59.86 -65.95
N ALA A 450 19.73 -59.84 -64.68
CA ALA A 450 18.56 -60.56 -64.23
C ALA A 450 17.94 -59.92 -62.99
N GLU A 451 16.64 -60.13 -62.81
CA GLU A 451 15.91 -59.83 -61.60
C GLU A 451 15.01 -61.00 -61.26
N PHE A 452 14.91 -61.34 -59.98
CA PHE A 452 14.10 -62.43 -59.49
C PHE A 452 13.26 -61.99 -58.29
N PRO A 453 11.99 -62.42 -58.20
CA PRO A 453 11.17 -62.20 -57.01
C PRO A 453 11.76 -62.93 -55.80
N ALA A 454 11.51 -62.45 -54.58
CA ALA A 454 12.08 -63.02 -53.35
C ALA A 454 11.89 -64.55 -53.23
N ASP A 455 10.70 -65.05 -53.57
CA ASP A 455 10.34 -66.48 -53.46
C ASP A 455 11.14 -67.40 -54.41
N SER A 456 11.80 -66.84 -55.42
CA SER A 456 12.54 -67.62 -56.43
C SER A 456 13.88 -68.17 -55.93
N LEU A 457 14.36 -67.70 -54.76
CA LEU A 457 15.65 -68.08 -54.19
C LEU A 457 15.49 -68.38 -52.71
N GLN A 458 14.98 -69.58 -52.39
CA GLN A 458 14.87 -70.08 -51.01
C GLN A 458 16.08 -70.93 -50.59
N ALA A 459 16.87 -71.43 -51.54
CA ALA A 459 18.09 -72.20 -51.32
C ALA A 459 19.18 -71.80 -52.34
N ALA A 460 20.42 -72.20 -52.08
CA ALA A 460 21.53 -71.88 -52.96
C ALA A 460 21.35 -72.55 -54.34
N GLN A 461 21.34 -71.77 -55.42
CA GLN A 461 21.14 -72.29 -56.78
C GLN A 461 22.12 -71.67 -57.80
N PRO A 462 22.59 -72.44 -58.80
CA PRO A 462 23.50 -71.93 -59.82
C PRO A 462 22.77 -71.03 -60.82
N PHE A 463 23.37 -69.88 -61.15
CA PHE A 463 22.89 -68.95 -62.17
C PHE A 463 23.99 -68.65 -63.19
N THR A 464 23.65 -68.68 -64.48
CA THR A 464 24.62 -68.45 -65.57
C THR A 464 24.43 -67.05 -66.16
N ILE A 465 25.41 -66.19 -65.98
CA ILE A 465 25.50 -64.87 -66.60
C ILE A 465 25.99 -65.04 -68.04
N GLY A 466 25.35 -64.37 -69.00
CA GLY A 466 25.68 -64.43 -70.42
C GLY A 466 24.94 -65.50 -71.22
N ASP A 467 23.93 -66.16 -70.65
CA ASP A 467 23.21 -67.26 -71.29
C ASP A 467 22.20 -66.84 -72.38
N ASN A 468 22.16 -65.54 -72.70
CA ASN A 468 21.31 -64.92 -73.71
C ASN A 468 19.80 -65.02 -73.44
N LYS A 469 19.38 -65.31 -72.20
CA LYS A 469 17.96 -65.31 -71.81
C LYS A 469 17.53 -63.98 -71.20
N THR A 470 16.22 -63.76 -71.10
CA THR A 470 15.65 -62.58 -70.43
C THR A 470 15.01 -63.01 -69.11
N TYR A 471 15.38 -62.36 -68.00
CA TYR A 471 14.91 -62.66 -66.65
C TYR A 471 14.19 -61.43 -66.08
N ASN A 472 12.88 -61.56 -65.86
CA ASN A 472 11.99 -60.49 -65.40
C ASN A 472 12.20 -59.14 -66.13
N GLY A 473 12.30 -59.18 -67.47
CA GLY A 473 12.49 -58.00 -68.32
C GLY A 473 13.94 -57.56 -68.54
N TYR A 474 14.91 -58.12 -67.82
CA TYR A 474 16.34 -57.84 -68.03
C TYR A 474 16.99 -58.88 -68.93
N TRP A 475 17.66 -58.41 -69.98
CA TRP A 475 18.32 -59.28 -70.96
C TRP A 475 19.75 -59.63 -70.51
N ASN A 476 19.98 -60.90 -70.23
CA ASN A 476 21.27 -61.48 -69.84
C ASN A 476 22.14 -61.76 -71.08
N THR A 477 22.56 -60.70 -71.76
CA THR A 477 23.36 -60.78 -72.99
C THR A 477 24.67 -61.56 -72.81
N PRO A 478 25.13 -62.33 -73.82
CA PRO A 478 26.45 -62.96 -73.83
C PRO A 478 27.58 -61.99 -73.50
N LEU A 479 28.49 -62.41 -72.63
CA LEU A 479 29.63 -61.61 -72.22
C LEU A 479 30.70 -61.64 -73.30
N LEU A 480 31.22 -60.49 -73.72
CA LEU A 480 32.25 -60.46 -74.78
C LEU A 480 33.58 -61.08 -74.30
N PRO A 481 34.26 -61.93 -75.11
CA PRO A 481 35.53 -62.60 -74.72
C PRO A 481 36.71 -61.66 -74.47
N HIS A 482 36.69 -60.48 -75.10
CA HIS A 482 37.77 -59.49 -75.07
C HIS A 482 37.55 -58.39 -74.02
N LYS A 483 36.51 -58.51 -73.19
CA LYS A 483 36.17 -57.54 -72.14
C LYS A 483 36.16 -58.22 -70.77
N SER A 484 36.60 -57.49 -69.76
CA SER A 484 36.52 -57.93 -68.37
C SER A 484 35.23 -57.45 -67.72
N TYR A 485 34.59 -58.29 -66.90
CA TYR A 485 33.33 -57.97 -66.23
C TYR A 485 33.38 -58.32 -64.74
N ARG A 486 32.79 -57.47 -63.90
CA ARG A 486 32.54 -57.71 -62.48
C ARG A 486 31.05 -57.97 -62.28
N ILE A 487 30.74 -59.06 -61.59
CA ILE A 487 29.36 -59.52 -61.42
C ILE A 487 28.99 -59.32 -59.96
N TYR A 488 27.93 -58.56 -59.73
CA TYR A 488 27.38 -58.27 -58.42
C TYR A 488 26.02 -58.94 -58.29
N PHE A 489 25.80 -59.55 -57.14
CA PHE A 489 24.50 -60.04 -56.72
C PHE A 489 24.00 -59.13 -55.60
N GLN A 490 22.79 -58.62 -55.71
CA GLN A 490 22.23 -57.72 -54.70
C GLN A 490 20.80 -58.13 -54.32
N ALA A 491 20.48 -57.97 -53.04
CA ALA A 491 19.15 -58.14 -52.50
C ALA A 491 18.62 -56.79 -52.05
N ALA A 492 17.34 -56.53 -52.30
CA ALA A 492 16.69 -55.31 -51.85
C ALA A 492 15.44 -55.64 -51.02
N SER A 493 15.29 -54.97 -49.89
CA SER A 493 14.08 -54.98 -49.06
C SER A 493 13.34 -53.65 -49.24
N ARG A 494 12.05 -53.73 -49.58
CA ARG A 494 11.17 -52.58 -49.80
C ARG A 494 10.01 -52.65 -48.82
N ALA A 495 9.93 -51.69 -47.90
CA ALA A 495 8.83 -51.59 -46.95
C ALA A 495 8.66 -50.13 -46.48
N ASN A 496 7.41 -49.73 -46.22
CA ASN A 496 7.04 -48.40 -45.75
C ASN A 496 7.61 -47.23 -46.58
N GLY A 497 7.69 -47.38 -47.91
CA GLY A 497 8.24 -46.36 -48.81
C GLY A 497 9.77 -46.24 -48.81
N GLU A 498 10.49 -47.00 -47.98
CA GLU A 498 11.95 -47.09 -47.98
C GLU A 498 12.44 -48.32 -48.79
N THR A 499 13.60 -48.18 -49.43
CA THR A 499 14.29 -49.29 -50.12
C THR A 499 15.73 -49.36 -49.62
N LYS A 500 16.12 -50.52 -49.10
CA LYS A 500 17.49 -50.79 -48.66
C LYS A 500 18.06 -51.95 -49.45
N ILE A 501 19.31 -51.81 -49.86
CA ILE A 501 19.98 -52.74 -50.77
C ILE A 501 21.32 -53.13 -50.17
N ASP A 502 21.59 -54.43 -50.13
CA ASP A 502 22.92 -54.95 -49.89
C ASP A 502 23.36 -55.77 -51.10
N CYS A 503 24.65 -55.71 -51.40
CA CYS A 503 25.21 -56.28 -52.62
C CYS A 503 26.55 -56.91 -52.33
N VAL A 504 26.88 -57.95 -53.08
CA VAL A 504 28.15 -58.64 -52.96
C VAL A 504 28.67 -58.96 -54.34
N ARG A 505 29.98 -58.86 -54.52
CA ARG A 505 30.61 -59.29 -55.77
C ARG A 505 30.69 -60.80 -55.78
N VAL A 506 30.05 -61.44 -56.75
CA VAL A 506 29.96 -62.91 -56.82
C VAL A 506 30.92 -63.53 -57.85
N ALA A 507 31.41 -62.76 -58.83
CA ALA A 507 32.43 -63.24 -59.76
C ALA A 507 33.14 -62.09 -60.50
N THR A 508 34.29 -62.42 -61.12
CA THR A 508 35.00 -61.55 -62.08
C THR A 508 35.45 -62.38 -63.27
N LYS A 509 35.16 -61.93 -64.50
CA LYS A 509 35.59 -62.56 -65.76
C LYS A 509 36.71 -61.71 -66.38
N GLY A 510 37.88 -62.29 -66.65
CA GLY A 510 38.99 -61.63 -67.35
C GLY A 510 39.03 -61.93 -68.85
N ALA A 511 39.71 -61.08 -69.64
CA ALA A 511 39.94 -61.30 -71.08
C ALA A 511 40.99 -62.40 -71.37
N ALA A 512 40.81 -63.18 -72.44
CA ALA A 512 41.69 -64.33 -72.79
C ALA A 512 42.97 -63.91 -73.55
N THR A 513 44.15 -64.47 -73.20
CA THR A 513 45.46 -64.20 -73.84
C THR A 513 46.25 -65.48 -74.19
N PRO A 514 47.00 -65.55 -75.33
CA PRO A 514 47.83 -66.72 -75.70
C PRO A 514 49.27 -66.69 -75.13
N LYS A 515 49.87 -67.87 -74.87
CA LYS A 515 51.23 -68.10 -74.30
C LYS A 515 52.34 -68.18 -75.37
N PRO A 516 53.59 -67.75 -75.08
CA PRO A 516 54.74 -68.68 -75.00
C PRO A 516 55.78 -68.40 -73.88
N VAL A 517 56.79 -69.28 -73.81
CA VAL A 517 57.81 -69.65 -72.79
C VAL A 517 59.23 -69.22 -73.28
N PRO A 518 60.41 -69.44 -72.60
CA PRO A 518 60.97 -69.03 -71.29
C PRO A 518 62.26 -68.15 -71.42
N GLU A 519 63.01 -68.00 -70.31
CA GLU A 519 64.48 -67.75 -70.18
C GLU A 519 65.00 -66.32 -69.79
N PRO A 520 66.21 -66.16 -69.21
CA PRO A 520 66.40 -66.05 -67.75
C PRO A 520 67.26 -64.83 -67.30
N GLU A 521 67.47 -64.73 -65.97
CA GLU A 521 68.61 -64.09 -65.25
C GLU A 521 69.06 -62.66 -65.60
N LYS A 522 68.91 -61.71 -64.66
CA LYS A 522 70.04 -61.15 -63.85
C LYS A 522 69.66 -59.95 -62.98
N GLN A 523 69.99 -60.11 -61.71
CA GLN A 523 70.80 -59.22 -60.86
C GLN A 523 70.79 -57.69 -61.04
N THR A 524 70.49 -57.08 -59.88
CA THR A 524 71.24 -56.02 -59.16
C THR A 524 70.99 -54.55 -59.41
N ASP A 525 70.75 -53.93 -58.26
CA ASP A 525 71.29 -52.66 -57.75
C ASP A 525 70.53 -51.34 -57.90
N HIS A 526 69.75 -51.06 -56.85
CA HIS A 526 70.10 -50.07 -55.83
C HIS A 526 70.88 -48.83 -56.29
N THR A 527 70.23 -47.87 -56.97
CA THR A 527 70.61 -46.45 -56.84
C THR A 527 69.55 -45.41 -57.24
N VAL A 528 68.25 -45.62 -57.04
CA VAL A 528 67.25 -44.50 -57.09
C VAL A 528 66.12 -44.69 -56.06
N LYS A 529 66.47 -44.95 -54.80
CA LYS A 529 65.53 -44.85 -53.66
C LYS A 529 65.81 -43.63 -52.76
N ILE A 530 66.71 -42.74 -53.19
CA ILE A 530 67.17 -41.56 -52.45
C ILE A 530 66.85 -40.31 -53.28
N ALA A 531 65.55 -39.97 -53.38
CA ALA A 531 65.07 -38.66 -53.84
C ALA A 531 63.59 -38.43 -53.49
N GLY A 532 62.77 -39.48 -53.40
CA GLY A 532 61.35 -39.39 -53.03
C GLY A 532 61.05 -39.39 -51.52
N VAL A 533 62.01 -39.82 -50.70
CA VAL A 533 61.86 -39.89 -49.22
C VAL A 533 62.02 -38.52 -48.57
N ILE A 534 62.70 -37.56 -49.23
CA ILE A 534 62.92 -36.20 -48.70
C ILE A 534 61.66 -35.31 -48.88
N ALA A 535 60.85 -35.53 -49.92
CA ALA A 535 59.59 -34.78 -50.13
C ALA A 535 58.42 -35.30 -49.26
N GLY A 536 58.43 -36.58 -48.88
CA GLY A 536 57.43 -37.18 -47.98
C GLY A 536 57.64 -36.83 -46.51
N ILE A 537 58.89 -36.67 -46.07
CA ILE A 537 59.21 -36.28 -44.68
C ILE A 537 58.90 -34.79 -44.43
N LEU A 538 59.04 -33.91 -45.43
CA LEU A 538 58.72 -32.48 -45.28
C LEU A 538 57.21 -32.19 -45.15
N LEU A 539 56.35 -32.96 -45.84
CA LEU A 539 54.89 -32.83 -45.75
C LEU A 539 54.34 -33.39 -44.41
N PHE A 540 54.97 -34.45 -43.89
CA PHE A 540 54.63 -35.04 -42.59
C PHE A 540 55.04 -34.11 -41.43
N VAL A 541 56.13 -33.36 -41.56
CA VAL A 541 56.56 -32.34 -40.58
C VAL A 541 55.59 -31.14 -40.51
N ILE A 542 55.02 -30.69 -41.63
CA ILE A 542 54.05 -29.55 -41.66
C ILE A 542 52.70 -29.93 -41.02
N ILE A 543 52.19 -31.14 -41.30
CA ILE A 543 50.92 -31.62 -40.73
C ILE A 543 51.08 -31.94 -39.23
N PHE A 544 52.24 -32.45 -38.81
CA PHE A 544 52.54 -32.69 -37.39
C PHE A 544 52.74 -31.39 -36.60
N LEU A 545 53.33 -30.34 -37.18
CA LEU A 545 53.41 -28.99 -36.58
C LEU A 545 52.02 -28.34 -36.39
N GLY A 546 51.07 -28.57 -37.30
CA GLY A 546 49.68 -28.11 -37.17
C GLY A 546 48.89 -28.80 -36.04
N VAL A 547 49.07 -30.12 -35.87
CA VAL A 547 48.42 -30.90 -34.80
C VAL A 547 49.03 -30.59 -33.43
N VAL A 548 50.35 -30.35 -33.34
CA VAL A 548 51.02 -29.94 -32.10
C VAL A 548 50.61 -28.53 -31.66
N LEU A 549 50.40 -27.57 -32.58
CA LEU A 549 49.92 -26.22 -32.23
C LEU A 549 48.46 -26.18 -31.76
N VAL A 550 47.57 -27.02 -32.32
CA VAL A 550 46.15 -27.10 -31.90
C VAL A 550 45.97 -27.86 -30.59
N MET A 551 46.78 -28.89 -30.31
CA MET A 551 46.75 -29.60 -29.02
C MET A 551 47.44 -28.82 -27.88
N LYS A 552 48.39 -27.93 -28.19
CA LYS A 552 49.04 -27.04 -27.20
C LYS A 552 48.17 -25.84 -26.79
N LYS A 553 47.08 -25.52 -27.52
CA LYS A 553 46.10 -24.46 -27.18
C LYS A 553 44.87 -24.92 -26.37
N ARG A 554 44.76 -26.21 -26.03
CA ARG A 554 43.65 -26.74 -25.19
C ARG A 554 44.04 -27.52 -23.94
N LYS A 555 45.34 -27.68 -23.64
CA LYS A 555 45.82 -28.38 -22.42
C LYS A 555 46.58 -27.52 -21.40
N LEU A 556 46.58 -26.18 -21.54
CA LEU A 556 47.27 -25.24 -20.65
C LEU A 556 46.35 -24.32 -19.80
N ALA A 557 45.04 -24.60 -19.71
CA ALA A 557 44.09 -23.76 -18.97
C ALA A 557 43.29 -24.45 -17.84
N LYS A 558 43.64 -25.69 -17.44
CA LYS A 558 43.06 -26.26 -16.21
C LYS A 558 44.05 -27.16 -15.46
N LYS A 559 44.68 -26.54 -14.44
CA LYS A 559 45.36 -27.10 -13.25
C LYS A 559 46.75 -27.76 -13.40
N ARG A 560 47.80 -26.96 -13.14
CA ARG A 560 48.68 -27.14 -11.95
C ARG A 560 49.58 -25.90 -11.75
N LYS A 561 49.24 -25.07 -10.77
CA LYS A 561 50.22 -24.37 -9.93
C LYS A 561 50.00 -24.82 -8.49
N GLU A 562 50.26 -26.10 -8.27
CA GLU A 562 50.92 -26.65 -7.09
C GLU A 562 51.81 -27.73 -7.72
N THR A 563 53.14 -27.64 -7.64
CA THR A 563 53.93 -27.90 -6.43
C THR A 563 55.35 -27.35 -6.59
N MET A 564 55.97 -27.03 -5.44
CA MET A 564 57.40 -26.94 -5.09
C MET A 564 58.00 -25.54 -4.92
N SER A 565 58.79 -25.21 -3.90
CA SER A 565 58.99 -25.64 -2.50
C SER A 565 60.32 -25.03 -2.03
N SER A 566 60.44 -24.74 -0.73
CA SER A 566 61.70 -24.58 0.04
C SER A 566 62.36 -23.20 -0.08
N THR A 567 62.70 -22.50 1.02
CA THR A 567 63.58 -22.98 2.11
C THR A 567 63.32 -22.26 3.45
N ARG A 568 63.91 -22.83 4.51
CA ARG A 568 63.55 -22.94 5.93
C ARG A 568 64.51 -22.14 6.84
N GLN A 569 64.11 -22.00 8.12
CA GLN A 569 64.79 -21.45 9.33
C GLN A 569 64.43 -19.99 9.65
N GLU A 570 64.05 -19.59 10.89
CA GLU A 570 64.36 -20.17 12.20
C GLU A 570 63.33 -19.81 13.30
N MET A 571 63.24 -20.75 14.24
CA MET A 571 62.64 -20.85 15.58
C MET A 571 61.93 -19.71 16.35
N THR A 572 60.87 -20.17 17.06
CA THR A 572 60.54 -20.03 18.51
C THR A 572 59.43 -19.08 19.02
N VAL A 573 58.42 -19.73 19.65
CA VAL A 573 57.79 -19.44 20.97
C VAL A 573 56.40 -18.75 21.02
N MET A 574 55.42 -19.58 21.44
CA MET A 574 54.23 -19.36 22.30
C MET A 574 52.98 -18.58 21.82
N VAL A 575 51.82 -19.22 22.11
CA VAL A 575 50.43 -18.73 22.29
C VAL A 575 49.48 -18.72 21.07
N ASN A 576 48.27 -19.27 21.33
CA ASN A 576 46.97 -19.22 20.63
C ASN A 576 46.59 -20.28 19.58
N SER A 577 45.48 -20.96 19.89
CA SER A 577 44.66 -21.82 19.04
C SER A 577 43.62 -20.98 18.29
N MET A 578 43.70 -20.94 16.97
CA MET A 578 42.59 -20.61 16.07
C MET A 578 42.86 -21.35 14.77
N ASP A 579 41.93 -22.21 14.36
CA ASP A 579 41.99 -22.86 13.06
C ASP A 579 40.87 -22.33 12.18
N LYS A 580 41.31 -21.80 11.05
CA LYS A 580 40.61 -21.53 9.78
C LYS A 580 39.57 -20.43 9.74
N SER A 581 40.07 -19.30 9.27
CA SER A 581 39.35 -18.11 8.87
C SER A 581 39.91 -17.53 7.56
N TYR A 582 39.10 -16.62 7.02
CA TYR A 582 39.39 -15.57 6.04
C TYR A 582 39.23 -15.97 4.56
N ALA A 583 38.29 -15.40 3.80
CA ALA A 583 37.74 -14.04 3.72
C ALA A 583 38.70 -12.97 3.17
N GLU A 584 38.06 -12.13 2.34
CA GLU A 584 38.35 -10.75 1.98
C GLU A 584 39.40 -10.36 0.92
N GLN A 585 39.04 -9.24 0.28
CA GLN A 585 39.77 -8.38 -0.67
C GLN A 585 39.81 -8.91 -2.12
N GLY A 586 39.55 -8.15 -3.17
CA GLY A 586 39.33 -6.72 -3.34
C GLY A 586 39.53 -6.41 -4.83
N THR A 587 38.63 -5.58 -5.40
CA THR A 587 38.84 -4.52 -6.41
C THR A 587 39.90 -4.63 -7.53
N ASN A 588 39.48 -4.06 -8.68
CA ASN A 588 40.28 -3.22 -9.61
C ASN A 588 41.17 -3.97 -10.63
N CYS A 589 41.49 -3.49 -11.84
CA CYS A 589 41.42 -2.20 -12.56
C CYS A 589 42.10 -2.49 -13.93
N ASP A 590 41.63 -2.06 -15.11
CA ASP A 590 41.71 -0.73 -15.75
C ASP A 590 42.54 -0.81 -17.05
N GLU A 591 42.37 0.25 -17.85
CA GLU A 591 43.21 0.76 -18.95
C GLU A 591 42.78 0.40 -20.38
N ALA A 592 42.51 1.37 -21.28
CA ALA A 592 42.68 2.83 -21.24
C ALA A 592 41.83 3.48 -22.36
N PHE A 593 41.61 4.79 -22.56
CA PHE A 593 42.20 6.11 -22.22
C PHE A 593 41.03 7.13 -22.47
N SER A 594 40.94 8.37 -21.98
CA SER A 594 41.88 9.34 -21.40
C SER A 594 41.16 10.57 -20.81
N PHE A 595 41.68 11.08 -19.69
CA PHE A 595 41.88 12.50 -19.24
C PHE A 595 40.67 13.45 -19.01
N MET A 596 40.32 13.77 -17.75
CA MET A 596 40.82 14.84 -16.80
C MET A 596 40.30 16.24 -17.17
N ASP A 597 39.66 17.00 -16.28
CA ASP A 597 40.16 17.66 -15.06
C ASP A 597 38.97 18.35 -14.34
N THR A 598 38.93 18.78 -13.06
CA THR A 598 39.52 18.44 -11.75
C THR A 598 38.73 19.25 -10.68
N HIS A 599 38.78 18.81 -9.40
CA HIS A 599 38.73 19.61 -8.14
C HIS A 599 37.41 20.41 -7.81
N ASN A 600 36.85 20.49 -6.58
CA ASN A 600 37.37 20.21 -5.24
C ASN A 600 36.30 20.54 -4.14
N LEU A 601 36.40 19.81 -3.01
CA LEU A 601 36.28 20.25 -1.60
C LEU A 601 34.91 20.40 -0.87
N ASN A 602 34.56 19.34 -0.15
CA ASN A 602 34.45 19.20 1.33
C ASN A 602 33.90 20.33 2.23
N GLY A 603 33.01 19.95 3.18
CA GLY A 603 32.80 20.71 4.41
C GLY A 603 31.66 20.22 5.32
N ARG A 604 31.97 19.28 6.21
CA ARG A 604 31.11 18.59 7.19
C ARG A 604 30.54 19.51 8.30
N SER A 605 29.33 19.18 8.75
CA SER A 605 28.98 18.93 10.18
C SER A 605 28.56 20.10 11.12
N VAL A 606 27.59 19.87 12.03
CA VAL A 606 28.08 19.69 13.41
C VAL A 606 27.61 20.56 14.64
N SER A 607 26.35 20.97 14.92
CA SER A 607 25.73 21.36 16.24
C SER A 607 25.45 22.84 16.51
N SER A 608 24.22 23.25 16.86
CA SER A 608 23.56 23.18 18.19
C SER A 608 24.29 23.92 19.31
N PRO A 609 23.62 24.33 20.40
CA PRO A 609 22.44 25.20 20.46
C PRO A 609 22.47 26.04 21.79
N SER A 610 21.30 26.29 22.44
CA SER A 610 21.11 26.75 23.84
C SER A 610 21.36 28.21 24.23
N SER A 611 20.69 28.82 25.23
CA SER A 611 19.46 28.58 26.02
C SER A 611 19.39 29.66 27.14
N PHE A 612 18.30 29.66 27.93
CA PHE A 612 18.25 29.89 29.39
C PHE A 612 17.73 31.23 30.01
N THR A 613 16.48 31.19 30.52
CA THR A 613 16.03 31.14 31.95
C THR A 613 16.19 32.31 32.94
N MET A 614 15.12 32.53 33.74
CA MET A 614 14.98 32.61 35.24
C MET A 614 13.98 33.71 35.68
N LYS A 615 12.80 33.37 36.24
CA LYS A 615 12.43 33.02 37.64
C LYS A 615 12.47 34.16 38.68
N THR A 616 11.37 34.39 39.42
CA THR A 616 11.24 34.14 40.89
C THR A 616 9.86 34.52 41.50
N ASN A 617 9.55 33.84 42.61
CA ASN A 617 8.38 33.82 43.52
C ASN A 617 8.16 35.15 44.32
N THR A 618 7.14 35.45 45.14
CA THR A 618 6.39 34.66 46.16
C THR A 618 5.22 35.49 46.79
N LEU A 619 4.13 34.79 47.16
CA LEU A 619 3.01 35.03 48.11
C LEU A 619 2.76 36.39 48.83
N SER A 620 1.49 36.86 48.86
CA SER A 620 0.53 36.69 50.00
C SER A 620 -0.79 37.48 49.87
N THR A 621 -1.83 36.90 50.48
CA THR A 621 -3.27 37.22 50.72
C THR A 621 -3.76 38.68 50.84
N SER A 622 -4.87 39.01 50.14
CA SER A 622 -6.17 39.46 50.72
C SER A 622 -7.13 39.99 49.62
N VAL A 623 -8.41 39.61 49.72
CA VAL A 623 -9.56 40.08 48.90
C VAL A 623 -10.24 41.19 49.74
N PRO A 624 -10.72 42.35 49.21
CA PRO A 624 -11.88 42.38 48.30
C PRO A 624 -12.12 43.58 47.35
N ASN A 625 -12.98 43.27 46.36
CA ASN A 625 -13.95 44.09 45.61
C ASN A 625 -13.54 45.07 44.49
N SER A 626 -14.15 44.75 43.33
CA SER A 626 -14.72 45.60 42.27
C SER A 626 -13.77 46.49 41.46
N TYR A 627 -13.60 46.17 40.18
CA TYR A 627 -14.27 46.86 39.06
C TYR A 627 -13.92 46.13 37.75
N TYR A 628 -14.93 45.81 36.95
CA TYR A 628 -14.74 45.48 35.52
C TYR A 628 -14.11 46.69 34.81
N PRO A 629 -13.23 46.44 33.84
CA PRO A 629 -13.53 46.91 32.50
C PRO A 629 -13.28 45.84 31.42
N ASP A 630 -14.02 46.00 30.32
CA ASP A 630 -13.96 45.26 29.05
C ASP A 630 -12.53 45.06 28.48
N PRO A 631 -12.35 44.06 27.60
CA PRO A 631 -11.04 43.69 27.06
C PRO A 631 -10.51 44.71 26.05
N PHE A 632 -9.29 45.18 26.33
CA PHE A 632 -8.48 46.03 25.47
C PHE A 632 -8.01 45.29 24.21
N VAL A 633 -8.22 45.94 23.06
CA VAL A 633 -7.53 45.71 21.79
C VAL A 633 -6.04 46.05 21.94
N PRO A 634 -5.08 45.18 21.57
CA PRO A 634 -3.69 45.57 21.48
C PRO A 634 -3.39 46.22 20.12
N THR A 635 -2.95 47.48 20.20
CA THR A 635 -2.38 48.31 19.14
C THR A 635 -1.25 47.59 18.38
N ALA A 636 -1.39 47.48 17.05
CA ALA A 636 -0.33 47.06 16.15
C ALA A 636 0.78 48.13 16.06
N ILE A 637 2.04 47.68 16.07
CA ILE A 637 3.24 48.52 15.98
C ILE A 637 3.50 48.89 14.52
N LEU A 638 3.57 50.20 14.26
CA LEU A 638 4.00 50.83 13.02
C LEU A 638 5.51 50.69 12.83
N VAL A 639 5.94 50.35 11.60
CA VAL A 639 7.27 50.67 11.06
C VAL A 639 7.16 52.02 10.34
N PRO A 640 8.08 52.99 10.54
CA PRO A 640 7.92 54.35 10.03
C PRO A 640 8.35 54.45 8.56
N ILE A 641 7.48 55.02 7.72
CA ILE A 641 7.86 55.54 6.40
C ILE A 641 7.50 57.03 6.40
N ASN A 642 8.53 57.86 6.16
CA ASN A 642 8.39 59.30 5.93
C ASN A 642 7.60 59.55 4.64
N ASP A 643 6.45 60.20 4.73
CA ASP A 643 5.80 60.86 3.60
C ASP A 643 5.84 62.37 3.81
N GLU A 644 6.65 63.05 2.99
CA GLU A 644 6.45 64.47 2.72
C GLU A 644 5.35 64.61 1.67
N THR A 645 4.29 65.29 2.08
CA THR A 645 3.12 65.69 1.31
C THR A 645 3.49 66.54 0.09
N HIS A 646 2.97 66.18 -1.10
CA HIS A 646 2.51 67.17 -2.08
C HIS A 646 1.39 66.60 -2.97
N THR A 647 0.19 67.14 -2.77
CA THR A 647 -0.95 67.11 -3.69
C THR A 647 -0.63 67.85 -4.98
N MET A 648 -0.93 67.25 -6.14
CA MET A 648 -1.37 67.95 -7.36
C MET A 648 -2.14 67.00 -8.27
N ALA A 649 -3.29 67.46 -8.76
CA ALA A 649 -4.10 66.84 -9.79
C ALA A 649 -3.54 67.16 -11.19
N SER A 650 -3.64 66.23 -12.15
CA SER A 650 -3.85 66.56 -13.56
C SER A 650 -4.28 65.38 -14.42
N ASP A 651 -5.17 65.69 -15.34
CA ASP A 651 -5.81 64.87 -16.37
C ASP A 651 -4.87 64.23 -17.42
N THR A 652 -5.37 63.12 -17.99
CA THR A 652 -5.26 62.64 -19.38
C THR A 652 -3.90 62.62 -20.10
N SER A 653 -3.46 61.42 -20.52
CA SER A 653 -3.20 61.11 -21.95
C SER A 653 -2.98 59.62 -22.20
N SER A 654 -3.77 59.09 -23.13
CA SER A 654 -3.69 57.77 -23.76
C SER A 654 -2.49 57.59 -24.69
N LEU A 655 -2.01 56.35 -24.84
CA LEU A 655 -1.83 55.59 -26.11
C LEU A 655 -0.68 54.57 -25.98
N VAL A 656 -0.97 53.26 -26.06
CA VAL A 656 -0.49 52.37 -27.14
C VAL A 656 -1.50 51.22 -27.32
N GLN A 657 -1.75 50.93 -28.59
CA GLN A 657 -2.81 50.12 -29.20
C GLN A 657 -2.70 48.61 -28.92
N SER A 658 -3.84 47.94 -28.84
CA SER A 658 -3.99 46.53 -29.24
C SER A 658 -5.03 46.41 -30.36
N HIS A 659 -4.66 45.66 -31.39
CA HIS A 659 -5.35 45.56 -32.67
C HIS A 659 -6.69 44.82 -32.59
N THR A 660 -7.62 45.29 -33.42
CA THR A 660 -9.00 44.87 -33.60
C THR A 660 -9.11 43.57 -34.40
N TYR A 661 -9.97 42.63 -33.99
CA TYR A 661 -10.73 41.77 -34.94
C TYR A 661 -12.14 41.43 -34.41
N LYS A 662 -13.12 42.06 -35.06
CA LYS A 662 -14.53 41.69 -35.35
C LYS A 662 -15.53 41.43 -34.20
N LYS A 663 -16.42 42.43 -34.06
CA LYS A 663 -17.80 42.41 -33.55
C LYS A 663 -18.62 41.17 -33.92
N ARG A 664 -19.29 40.59 -32.91
CA ARG A 664 -20.63 39.97 -33.02
C ARG A 664 -21.43 40.42 -31.79
N GLU A 665 -22.68 40.84 -31.99
CA GLU A 665 -23.56 41.46 -30.99
C GLU A 665 -23.80 40.56 -29.77
N PRO A 666 -23.90 41.12 -28.54
CA PRO A 666 -24.36 40.37 -27.38
C PRO A 666 -25.89 40.39 -27.32
N ALA A 667 -26.50 39.22 -27.12
CA ALA A 667 -27.87 39.10 -26.66
C ALA A 667 -27.95 39.56 -25.19
N ASP A 668 -29.00 40.32 -24.89
CA ASP A 668 -29.29 40.94 -23.60
C ASP A 668 -29.21 39.95 -22.42
N VAL A 669 -28.33 40.24 -21.47
CA VAL A 669 -28.39 39.72 -20.09
C VAL A 669 -28.40 40.95 -19.17
N PRO A 670 -29.40 41.13 -18.30
CA PRO A 670 -29.50 42.32 -17.47
C PRO A 670 -28.43 42.28 -16.37
N TYR A 671 -27.38 43.07 -16.52
CA TYR A 671 -26.42 43.37 -15.46
C TYR A 671 -27.10 44.24 -14.40
N GLN A 672 -27.34 43.69 -13.21
CA GLN A 672 -27.49 44.51 -12.01
C GLN A 672 -26.11 44.99 -11.56
N THR A 673 -26.06 46.25 -11.15
CA THR A 673 -24.91 47.04 -10.68
C THR A 673 -23.99 46.27 -9.73
N GLY A 674 -22.73 46.07 -10.14
CA GLY A 674 -21.69 45.46 -9.32
C GLY A 674 -21.16 46.42 -8.25
N GLN A 675 -21.36 46.06 -6.97
CA GLN A 675 -20.43 46.46 -5.93
C GLN A 675 -19.18 45.60 -6.09
N LEU A 676 -18.08 46.22 -6.53
CA LEU A 676 -16.76 45.58 -6.45
C LEU A 676 -16.40 45.42 -4.97
N HIS A 677 -16.28 44.17 -4.50
CA HIS A 677 -15.63 43.90 -3.21
C HIS A 677 -14.14 44.19 -3.38
N PRO A 678 -13.56 45.16 -2.65
CA PRO A 678 -12.15 45.49 -2.76
C PRO A 678 -11.27 44.42 -2.13
N ALA A 679 -10.05 44.25 -2.64
CA ALA A 679 -9.04 43.40 -2.02
C ALA A 679 -8.71 43.87 -0.59
N ILE A 680 -8.48 42.91 0.30
CA ILE A 680 -8.23 43.13 1.73
C ILE A 680 -6.71 43.11 1.96
N ARG A 681 -6.17 44.13 2.62
CA ARG A 681 -4.74 44.11 3.00
C ARG A 681 -4.50 43.02 4.03
N VAL A 682 -3.38 42.30 3.90
CA VAL A 682 -3.00 41.25 4.85
C VAL A 682 -2.96 41.77 6.30
N ALA A 683 -2.52 43.01 6.49
CA ALA A 683 -2.49 43.67 7.81
C ALA A 683 -3.89 43.87 8.45
N ASP A 684 -4.93 44.00 7.63
CA ASP A 684 -6.31 44.25 8.07
C ASP A 684 -7.14 42.94 8.14
N LEU A 685 -6.57 41.82 7.68
CA LEU A 685 -7.30 40.56 7.46
C LEU A 685 -7.91 40.00 8.75
N LEU A 686 -7.17 40.01 9.86
CA LEU A 686 -7.67 39.54 11.17
C LEU A 686 -8.88 40.35 11.60
N GLN A 687 -8.81 41.68 11.46
CA GLN A 687 -9.89 42.58 11.85
C GLN A 687 -11.11 42.37 10.95
N HIS A 688 -10.89 42.28 9.64
CA HIS A 688 -11.94 42.01 8.66
C HIS A 688 -12.68 40.70 8.97
N ILE A 689 -11.97 39.58 9.15
CA ILE A 689 -12.57 38.28 9.47
C ILE A 689 -13.33 38.33 10.79
N THR A 690 -12.77 38.98 11.81
CA THR A 690 -13.44 39.14 13.11
C THR A 690 -14.76 39.89 12.95
N GLN A 691 -14.77 40.98 12.18
CA GLN A 691 -15.99 41.74 11.88
C GLN A 691 -17.02 40.89 11.11
N MET A 692 -16.58 40.16 10.09
CA MET A 692 -17.45 39.29 9.28
C MET A 692 -18.07 38.13 10.07
N LYS A 693 -17.40 37.64 11.13
CA LYS A 693 -17.94 36.61 12.04
C LYS A 693 -18.92 37.17 13.08
N CYS A 694 -18.78 38.44 13.47
CA CYS A 694 -19.57 39.04 14.55
C CYS A 694 -20.76 39.90 14.07
N ALA A 695 -20.84 40.23 12.79
CA ALA A 695 -21.87 41.14 12.27
C ALA A 695 -23.27 40.50 12.21
N GLU A 696 -24.28 41.14 12.81
CA GLU A 696 -25.69 40.71 12.82
C GLU A 696 -26.47 41.06 11.52
N GLY A 697 -25.78 41.42 10.42
CA GLY A 697 -26.44 41.88 9.20
C GLY A 697 -25.63 41.76 7.90
N TYR A 698 -24.32 42.07 7.91
CA TYR A 698 -23.39 41.89 6.79
C TYR A 698 -22.19 41.04 7.22
N GLY A 699 -22.21 39.76 6.88
CA GLY A 699 -21.19 38.79 7.30
C GLY A 699 -20.98 37.71 6.23
N PHE A 700 -20.20 36.68 6.56
CA PHE A 700 -19.81 35.65 5.58
C PHE A 700 -20.99 34.97 4.88
N LYS A 701 -22.11 34.81 5.59
CA LYS A 701 -23.33 34.24 5.02
C LYS A 701 -23.88 35.06 3.85
N GLU A 702 -24.05 36.36 4.02
CA GLU A 702 -24.60 37.24 2.97
C GLU A 702 -23.65 37.30 1.77
N GLU A 703 -22.34 37.43 2.02
CA GLU A 703 -21.34 37.44 0.97
C GLU A 703 -21.35 36.12 0.18
N TYR A 704 -21.46 34.97 0.87
CA TYR A 704 -21.57 33.67 0.23
C TYR A 704 -22.88 33.48 -0.55
N GLU A 705 -24.01 33.89 0.02
CA GLU A 705 -25.34 33.83 -0.63
C GLU A 705 -25.44 34.75 -1.86
N SER A 706 -24.56 35.75 -1.99
CA SER A 706 -24.49 36.59 -3.19
C SER A 706 -23.93 35.88 -4.43
N PHE A 707 -23.23 34.75 -4.26
CA PHE A 707 -22.72 34.00 -5.41
C PHE A 707 -23.87 33.33 -6.16
N PHE A 708 -23.88 33.50 -7.48
CA PHE A 708 -24.86 32.81 -8.34
C PHE A 708 -24.80 31.29 -8.15
N GLU A 709 -25.96 30.67 -7.91
CA GLU A 709 -26.13 29.22 -7.83
C GLU A 709 -26.71 28.68 -9.15
N GLY A 710 -26.05 27.68 -9.73
CA GLY A 710 -26.54 26.98 -10.92
C GLY A 710 -25.78 27.31 -12.22
N GLN A 711 -26.50 27.30 -13.35
CA GLN A 711 -25.89 27.41 -14.68
C GLN A 711 -25.53 28.86 -15.03
N SER A 712 -24.24 29.23 -14.95
CA SER A 712 -23.76 30.54 -15.41
C SER A 712 -23.29 30.53 -16.87
N ALA A 713 -22.98 29.35 -17.44
CA ALA A 713 -22.52 29.18 -18.82
C ALA A 713 -23.07 27.88 -19.48
N PRO A 714 -23.02 27.74 -20.81
CA PRO A 714 -23.42 26.51 -21.51
C PRO A 714 -22.59 25.27 -21.09
N TRP A 715 -23.22 24.10 -21.09
CA TRP A 715 -22.64 22.78 -20.76
C TRP A 715 -23.24 21.67 -21.64
N ASP A 716 -23.55 22.01 -22.89
CA ASP A 716 -24.26 21.16 -23.84
C ASP A 716 -23.50 19.86 -24.10
N SER A 717 -22.16 19.90 -24.15
CA SER A 717 -21.33 18.69 -24.31
C SER A 717 -21.53 17.69 -23.18
N ALA A 718 -21.66 18.19 -21.94
CA ALA A 718 -21.82 17.35 -20.75
C ALA A 718 -23.21 16.72 -20.62
N LYS A 719 -24.23 17.33 -21.26
CA LYS A 719 -25.61 16.85 -21.27
C LYS A 719 -25.93 15.86 -22.40
N LYS A 720 -25.03 15.65 -23.37
CA LYS A 720 -25.20 14.63 -24.40
C LYS A 720 -25.43 13.26 -23.78
N ASP A 721 -26.32 12.46 -24.37
CA ASP A 721 -26.70 11.15 -23.85
C ASP A 721 -25.49 10.23 -23.67
N GLU A 722 -24.49 10.29 -24.57
CA GLU A 722 -23.27 9.48 -24.49
C GLU A 722 -22.36 9.87 -23.31
N ASN A 723 -22.44 11.12 -22.85
CA ASN A 723 -21.60 11.68 -21.79
C ASN A 723 -22.27 11.67 -20.41
N ARG A 724 -23.58 11.45 -20.35
CA ARG A 724 -24.35 11.47 -19.10
C ARG A 724 -23.81 10.46 -18.08
N MET A 725 -23.42 9.27 -18.54
CA MET A 725 -22.83 8.21 -17.72
C MET A 725 -21.40 8.50 -17.26
N LYS A 726 -20.74 9.52 -17.83
CA LYS A 726 -19.40 9.98 -17.41
C LYS A 726 -19.47 11.04 -16.31
N ASN A 727 -20.66 11.49 -15.91
CA ASN A 727 -20.87 12.48 -14.85
C ASN A 727 -21.29 11.81 -13.54
N ARG A 728 -20.52 12.00 -12.47
CA ARG A 728 -20.87 11.48 -11.14
C ARG A 728 -22.13 12.10 -10.56
N TYR A 729 -22.33 13.39 -10.81
CA TYR A 729 -23.49 14.15 -10.35
C TYR A 729 -24.10 14.90 -11.53
N GLY A 730 -25.41 14.71 -11.76
CA GLY A 730 -26.11 15.33 -12.90
C GLY A 730 -26.22 16.86 -12.81
N ASN A 731 -26.00 17.43 -11.62
CA ASN A 731 -26.02 18.87 -11.35
C ASN A 731 -24.64 19.51 -11.21
N ILE A 732 -23.54 18.74 -11.33
CA ILE A 732 -22.16 19.25 -11.26
C ILE A 732 -21.42 18.75 -12.49
N ILE A 733 -21.55 19.51 -13.58
CA ILE A 733 -21.06 19.15 -14.91
C ILE A 733 -20.22 20.27 -15.52
N ALA A 734 -19.38 19.92 -16.50
CA ALA A 734 -18.39 20.83 -17.05
C ALA A 734 -19.01 21.86 -18.03
N TYR A 735 -18.69 23.15 -17.85
CA TYR A 735 -19.01 24.19 -18.83
C TYR A 735 -18.21 24.02 -20.13
N ASP A 736 -18.82 24.30 -21.28
CA ASP A 736 -18.23 24.00 -22.60
C ASP A 736 -17.01 24.86 -22.95
N HIS A 737 -16.99 26.11 -22.47
CA HIS A 737 -15.96 27.09 -22.83
C HIS A 737 -14.62 26.82 -22.13
N SER A 738 -14.64 26.14 -20.99
CA SER A 738 -13.48 25.85 -20.14
C SER A 738 -13.24 24.36 -19.93
N ARG A 739 -14.08 23.46 -20.47
CA ARG A 739 -13.90 22.01 -20.29
C ARG A 739 -12.58 21.53 -20.87
N VAL A 740 -12.00 20.53 -20.21
CA VAL A 740 -10.88 19.78 -20.78
C VAL A 740 -11.38 18.95 -21.95
N ARG A 741 -10.69 19.02 -23.09
CA ARG A 741 -11.05 18.29 -24.32
C ARG A 741 -10.00 17.22 -24.57
N LEU A 742 -10.38 15.96 -24.38
CA LEU A 742 -9.51 14.84 -24.64
C LEU A 742 -9.30 14.66 -26.15
N GLN A 743 -8.11 14.19 -26.54
CA GLN A 743 -7.90 13.71 -27.90
C GLN A 743 -8.89 12.59 -28.21
N THR A 744 -9.52 12.69 -29.39
CA THR A 744 -10.48 11.71 -29.90
C THR A 744 -9.77 10.40 -30.22
N ILE A 745 -10.34 9.29 -29.79
CA ILE A 745 -9.84 7.95 -30.09
C ILE A 745 -10.26 7.59 -31.50
N GLU A 746 -9.38 6.94 -32.24
CA GLU A 746 -9.65 6.51 -33.61
C GLU A 746 -10.87 5.56 -33.64
N GLY A 747 -11.92 5.93 -34.39
CA GLY A 747 -13.19 5.19 -34.46
C GLY A 747 -14.26 5.61 -33.44
N ASP A 748 -13.97 6.52 -32.50
CA ASP A 748 -14.95 7.06 -31.54
C ASP A 748 -14.91 8.59 -31.50
N THR A 749 -15.83 9.22 -32.23
CA THR A 749 -15.95 10.69 -32.29
C THR A 749 -16.51 11.32 -31.02
N ASN A 750 -17.04 10.52 -30.08
CA ASN A 750 -17.66 10.99 -28.83
C ASN A 750 -16.74 10.80 -27.61
N SER A 751 -15.47 10.45 -27.84
CA SER A 751 -14.51 10.18 -26.76
C SER A 751 -13.83 11.43 -26.19
N ASP A 752 -14.17 12.65 -26.65
CA ASP A 752 -13.47 13.90 -26.30
C ASP A 752 -13.82 14.45 -24.91
N TYR A 753 -14.82 13.88 -24.25
CA TYR A 753 -15.39 14.40 -23.01
C TYR A 753 -14.84 13.73 -21.75
N ILE A 754 -14.44 14.57 -20.80
CA ILE A 754 -14.25 14.26 -19.38
C ILE A 754 -14.86 15.38 -18.55
N ASN A 755 -15.44 15.07 -17.37
CA ASN A 755 -16.00 16.08 -16.49
C ASN A 755 -14.90 16.80 -15.68
N GLY A 756 -14.21 17.72 -16.35
CA GLY A 756 -13.23 18.63 -15.74
C GLY A 756 -13.12 19.94 -16.51
N ASN A 757 -12.70 21.00 -15.82
CA ASN A 757 -12.52 22.35 -16.39
C ASN A 757 -11.14 22.89 -16.05
N TYR A 758 -10.55 23.65 -16.99
CA TYR A 758 -9.38 24.46 -16.70
C TYR A 758 -9.75 25.63 -15.80
N ILE A 759 -8.92 25.85 -14.79
CA ILE A 759 -9.02 26.97 -13.84
C ILE A 759 -7.70 27.74 -13.89
N ASP A 760 -7.80 29.07 -13.91
CA ASP A 760 -6.63 29.94 -13.87
C ASP A 760 -6.06 29.97 -12.45
N GLY A 761 -4.74 30.08 -12.34
CA GLY A 761 -4.04 30.43 -11.12
C GLY A 761 -3.62 31.88 -11.10
N TYR A 762 -2.98 32.28 -10.00
CA TYR A 762 -2.53 33.65 -9.82
C TYR A 762 -1.46 34.02 -10.87
N HIS A 763 -1.82 34.88 -11.82
CA HIS A 763 -1.03 35.23 -13.01
C HIS A 763 -0.58 34.01 -13.86
N ARG A 764 -1.33 32.91 -13.83
CA ARG A 764 -1.03 31.66 -14.57
C ARG A 764 -2.30 31.11 -15.23
N PRO A 765 -2.52 31.33 -16.54
CA PRO A 765 -3.72 30.82 -17.21
C PRO A 765 -3.71 29.28 -17.24
N ASN A 766 -4.89 28.68 -17.06
CA ASN A 766 -5.08 27.22 -17.04
C ASN A 766 -4.10 26.48 -16.13
N HIS A 767 -3.77 27.04 -14.96
CA HIS A 767 -2.80 26.43 -14.04
C HIS A 767 -3.30 25.15 -13.38
N TYR A 768 -4.63 25.02 -13.22
CA TYR A 768 -5.26 23.84 -12.63
C TYR A 768 -6.28 23.22 -13.58
N ILE A 769 -6.54 21.93 -13.37
CA ILE A 769 -7.72 21.25 -13.86
C ILE A 769 -8.55 20.84 -12.64
N ALA A 770 -9.74 21.43 -12.49
CA ALA A 770 -10.72 21.01 -11.49
C ALA A 770 -11.62 19.92 -12.10
N THR A 771 -11.52 18.69 -11.59
CA THR A 771 -12.22 17.52 -12.15
C THR A 771 -12.94 16.70 -11.09
N GLN A 772 -13.95 15.94 -11.49
CA GLN A 772 -14.63 15.00 -10.59
C GLN A 772 -13.70 13.86 -10.17
N GLY A 773 -13.98 13.24 -9.02
CA GLY A 773 -13.33 11.99 -8.62
C GLY A 773 -13.66 10.87 -9.62
N PRO A 774 -12.66 10.20 -10.22
CA PRO A 774 -12.90 9.17 -11.22
C PRO A 774 -13.92 8.12 -10.78
N MET A 775 -14.84 7.80 -11.69
CA MET A 775 -15.74 6.63 -11.61
C MET A 775 -15.11 5.46 -12.35
N GLN A 776 -15.58 4.24 -12.08
CA GLN A 776 -15.03 3.00 -12.66
C GLN A 776 -14.92 3.08 -14.20
N GLU A 777 -15.92 3.66 -14.84
CA GLU A 777 -16.04 3.81 -16.30
C GLU A 777 -15.13 4.92 -16.87
N THR A 778 -14.63 5.81 -16.01
CA THR A 778 -13.88 7.02 -16.40
C THR A 778 -12.42 7.02 -15.94
N ILE A 779 -11.93 5.94 -15.29
CA ILE A 779 -10.52 5.82 -14.85
C ILE A 779 -9.57 5.97 -16.04
N TYR A 780 -9.90 5.31 -17.15
CA TYR A 780 -9.10 5.43 -18.37
C TYR A 780 -9.09 6.86 -18.94
N ASP A 781 -10.25 7.52 -19.01
CA ASP A 781 -10.35 8.91 -19.47
C ASP A 781 -9.53 9.85 -18.57
N PHE A 782 -9.51 9.61 -17.27
CA PHE A 782 -8.72 10.36 -16.30
C PHE A 782 -7.21 10.22 -16.54
N TRP A 783 -6.68 9.01 -16.68
CA TRP A 783 -5.26 8.83 -17.02
C TRP A 783 -4.91 9.38 -18.40
N ARG A 784 -5.84 9.31 -19.35
CA ARG A 784 -5.67 9.91 -20.68
C ARG A 784 -5.57 11.43 -20.61
N MET A 785 -6.37 12.07 -19.74
CA MET A 785 -6.25 13.49 -19.42
C MET A 785 -4.88 13.80 -18.82
N VAL A 786 -4.49 13.10 -17.75
CA VAL A 786 -3.21 13.30 -17.05
C VAL A 786 -2.02 13.21 -18.02
N TRP A 787 -2.03 12.21 -18.91
CA TRP A 787 -1.00 12.07 -19.95
C TRP A 787 -1.07 13.20 -20.99
N HIS A 788 -2.26 13.49 -21.52
CA HIS A 788 -2.43 14.51 -22.57
C HIS A 788 -1.97 15.89 -22.13
N GLU A 789 -2.32 16.27 -20.89
CA GLU A 789 -2.05 17.59 -20.33
C GLU A 789 -0.62 17.73 -19.77
N ASN A 790 0.22 16.69 -19.88
CA ASN A 790 1.56 16.66 -19.29
C ASN A 790 1.55 16.97 -17.78
N THR A 791 0.54 16.46 -17.06
CA THR A 791 0.40 16.65 -15.62
C THR A 791 1.43 15.82 -14.88
N ALA A 792 2.21 16.46 -14.00
CA ALA A 792 3.15 15.79 -13.10
C ALA A 792 2.60 15.63 -11.67
N SER A 793 1.50 16.31 -11.33
CA SER A 793 0.97 16.35 -9.97
C SER A 793 -0.56 16.30 -9.94
N ILE A 794 -1.07 15.32 -9.19
CA ILE A 794 -2.49 15.08 -8.96
C ILE A 794 -2.78 15.36 -7.49
N ILE A 795 -3.75 16.22 -7.21
CA ILE A 795 -4.16 16.63 -5.87
C ILE A 795 -5.54 16.05 -5.60
N MET A 796 -5.60 15.07 -4.71
CA MET A 796 -6.81 14.38 -4.27
C MET A 796 -7.18 14.86 -2.86
N VAL A 797 -8.29 15.58 -2.70
CA VAL A 797 -8.74 16.12 -1.40
C VAL A 797 -10.04 15.45 -0.92
N THR A 798 -10.11 14.12 -1.04
CA THR A 798 -11.26 13.30 -0.58
C THR A 798 -10.78 11.89 -0.30
N ASN A 799 -11.35 11.23 0.70
CA ASN A 799 -11.17 9.79 0.87
C ASN A 799 -12.00 9.01 -0.17
N LEU A 800 -11.68 7.73 -0.39
CA LEU A 800 -12.41 6.89 -1.35
C LEU A 800 -13.87 6.67 -0.93
N VAL A 801 -14.09 6.45 0.37
CA VAL A 801 -15.40 6.19 0.99
C VAL A 801 -15.52 7.09 2.23
N GLU A 802 -16.68 7.73 2.37
CA GLU A 802 -17.00 8.64 3.48
C GLU A 802 -18.46 8.35 3.90
N VAL A 803 -18.70 8.07 5.18
CA VAL A 803 -20.01 7.61 5.73
C VAL A 803 -20.67 6.51 4.88
N GLY A 804 -19.90 5.48 4.54
CA GLY A 804 -20.35 4.34 3.72
C GLY A 804 -20.67 4.67 2.25
N ARG A 805 -20.44 5.90 1.78
CA ARG A 805 -20.69 6.32 0.39
C ARG A 805 -19.39 6.46 -0.38
N VAL A 806 -19.33 5.86 -1.58
CA VAL A 806 -18.19 6.01 -2.49
C VAL A 806 -18.12 7.44 -3.02
N LYS A 807 -17.03 8.14 -2.69
CA LYS A 807 -16.76 9.51 -3.14
C LYS A 807 -15.87 9.54 -4.39
N CYS A 808 -14.95 8.57 -4.50
CA CYS A 808 -14.01 8.42 -5.60
C CYS A 808 -13.68 6.93 -5.76
N CYS A 809 -13.54 6.43 -7.00
CA CYS A 809 -12.99 5.10 -7.23
C CYS A 809 -11.45 5.16 -7.07
N LYS A 810 -10.84 4.06 -6.61
CA LYS A 810 -9.39 3.92 -6.62
C LYS A 810 -8.95 3.81 -8.08
N TYR A 811 -8.21 4.78 -8.56
CA TYR A 811 -7.75 4.87 -9.96
C TYR A 811 -6.25 4.56 -10.10
N TRP A 812 -5.61 4.06 -9.05
CA TRP A 812 -4.19 3.74 -9.03
C TRP A 812 -3.97 2.29 -8.57
N PRO A 813 -2.91 1.62 -9.05
CA PRO A 813 -2.58 0.26 -8.65
C PRO A 813 -1.84 0.18 -7.31
N ASP A 814 -1.80 -1.02 -6.73
CA ASP A 814 -0.90 -1.35 -5.60
C ASP A 814 0.52 -1.73 -6.06
N ASP A 815 0.67 -2.17 -7.31
CA ASP A 815 1.96 -2.38 -7.98
C ASP A 815 1.87 -1.83 -9.41
N THR A 816 1.34 -2.60 -10.35
CA THR A 816 1.26 -2.19 -11.77
C THR A 816 -0.09 -2.57 -12.36
N GLU A 817 -0.73 -1.64 -13.07
CA GLU A 817 -1.97 -1.89 -13.81
C GLU A 817 -1.92 -1.19 -15.18
N ILE A 818 -2.59 -1.80 -16.17
CA ILE A 818 -2.63 -1.30 -17.54
C ILE A 818 -4.07 -0.85 -17.87
N TYR A 819 -4.27 0.46 -17.96
CA TYR A 819 -5.51 1.09 -18.40
C TYR A 819 -5.47 1.28 -19.93
N LYS A 820 -5.86 0.24 -20.67
CA LYS A 820 -5.78 0.16 -22.14
C LYS A 820 -4.35 0.39 -22.67
N ASP A 821 -4.04 1.59 -23.15
CA ASP A 821 -2.74 1.97 -23.69
C ASP A 821 -1.85 2.71 -22.69
N ILE A 822 -2.31 2.97 -21.47
CA ILE A 822 -1.55 3.62 -20.40
C ILE A 822 -1.20 2.58 -19.33
N LYS A 823 0.08 2.35 -19.09
CA LYS A 823 0.59 1.54 -17.99
C LYS A 823 0.97 2.46 -16.85
N VAL A 824 0.48 2.16 -15.64
CA VAL A 824 0.78 2.90 -14.42
C VAL A 824 1.44 1.92 -13.46
N THR A 825 2.60 2.30 -12.93
CA THR A 825 3.36 1.52 -11.94
C THR A 825 3.60 2.38 -10.71
N LEU A 826 3.21 1.91 -9.53
CA LEU A 826 3.52 2.53 -8.26
C LEU A 826 5.01 2.33 -7.94
N ILE A 827 5.72 3.44 -7.75
CA ILE A 827 7.15 3.44 -7.39
C ILE A 827 7.30 3.54 -5.87
N GLU A 828 6.57 4.47 -5.24
CA GLU A 828 6.75 4.79 -3.84
C GLU A 828 5.44 5.30 -3.22
N THR A 829 5.22 4.96 -1.95
CA THR A 829 4.16 5.55 -1.12
C THR A 829 4.77 6.13 0.16
N GLU A 830 4.70 7.45 0.32
CA GLU A 830 5.05 8.15 1.55
C GLU A 830 3.77 8.38 2.39
N LEU A 831 3.72 7.77 3.58
CA LEU A 831 2.64 7.98 4.55
C LEU A 831 2.98 9.11 5.51
N LEU A 832 2.08 10.08 5.63
CA LEU A 832 2.11 11.17 6.61
C LEU A 832 0.78 11.19 7.39
N ALA A 833 0.74 11.92 8.50
CA ALA A 833 -0.41 11.86 9.40
C ALA A 833 -1.74 12.29 8.74
N GLU A 834 -1.73 13.35 7.94
CA GLU A 834 -2.94 13.94 7.34
C GLU A 834 -3.01 13.80 5.81
N TYR A 835 -1.97 13.23 5.18
CA TYR A 835 -1.94 13.01 3.74
C TYR A 835 -0.97 11.90 3.33
N VAL A 836 -1.17 11.40 2.11
CA VAL A 836 -0.35 10.36 1.49
C VAL A 836 0.21 10.89 0.17
N ILE A 837 1.49 10.65 -0.08
CA ILE A 837 2.11 10.95 -1.39
C ILE A 837 2.41 9.64 -2.09
N ARG A 838 1.96 9.49 -3.33
CA ARG A 838 2.28 8.33 -4.18
C ARG A 838 3.01 8.80 -5.42
N THR A 839 4.09 8.11 -5.77
CA THR A 839 4.87 8.38 -6.99
C THR A 839 4.62 7.24 -7.98
N PHE A 840 4.23 7.59 -9.20
CA PHE A 840 3.93 6.64 -10.26
C PHE A 840 4.86 6.83 -11.46
N ALA A 841 5.32 5.73 -12.04
CA ALA A 841 5.84 5.69 -13.41
C ALA A 841 4.68 5.43 -14.35
N VAL A 842 4.44 6.36 -15.29
CA VAL A 842 3.38 6.24 -16.29
C VAL A 842 4.02 6.12 -17.66
N GLU A 843 3.60 5.10 -18.41
CA GLU A 843 4.08 4.81 -19.77
C GLU A 843 2.88 4.71 -20.72
N LYS A 844 3.00 5.25 -21.94
CA LYS A 844 1.99 5.08 -22.98
C LYS A 844 2.49 4.16 -24.09
N ARG A 845 1.69 3.16 -24.46
CA ARG A 845 2.04 2.18 -25.51
C ARG A 845 2.33 2.89 -26.82
N GLY A 846 3.50 2.59 -27.41
CA GLY A 846 3.96 3.20 -28.66
C GLY A 846 4.67 4.54 -28.51
N VAL A 847 4.78 5.06 -27.28
CA VAL A 847 5.58 6.25 -26.95
C VAL A 847 6.78 5.82 -26.12
N HIS A 848 8.00 6.21 -26.53
CA HIS A 848 9.23 5.95 -25.79
C HIS A 848 9.49 7.03 -24.74
N GLU A 849 8.52 7.25 -23.85
CA GLU A 849 8.59 8.23 -22.77
C GLU A 849 8.00 7.60 -21.50
N ILE A 850 8.68 7.78 -20.36
CA ILE A 850 8.18 7.41 -19.04
C ILE A 850 8.06 8.70 -18.25
N ARG A 851 6.88 8.97 -17.70
CA ARG A 851 6.62 10.18 -16.89
C ARG A 851 6.46 9.81 -15.44
N GLU A 852 7.15 10.54 -14.57
CA GLU A 852 6.93 10.47 -13.13
C GLU A 852 5.74 11.37 -12.77
N ILE A 853 4.72 10.79 -12.13
CA ILE A 853 3.51 11.50 -11.71
C ILE A 853 3.31 11.30 -10.22
N ARG A 854 3.16 12.38 -9.47
CA ARG A 854 2.92 12.35 -8.03
C ARG A 854 1.47 12.62 -7.71
N GLN A 855 0.84 11.74 -6.94
CA GLN A 855 -0.46 11.99 -6.33
C GLN A 855 -0.27 12.41 -4.89
N PHE A 856 -0.79 13.59 -4.54
CA PHE A 856 -0.91 14.11 -3.20
C PHE A 856 -2.35 13.91 -2.74
N HIS A 857 -2.55 13.03 -1.75
CA HIS A 857 -3.87 12.64 -1.26
C HIS A 857 -4.07 13.15 0.17
N PHE A 858 -4.81 14.23 0.34
CA PHE A 858 -5.17 14.78 1.65
C PHE A 858 -6.30 13.97 2.27
N THR A 859 -6.00 13.27 3.37
CA THR A 859 -6.91 12.35 4.07
C THR A 859 -7.55 12.98 5.30
N GLY A 860 -7.04 14.12 5.78
CA GLY A 860 -7.52 14.83 6.97
C GLY A 860 -8.80 15.66 6.81
N TRP A 861 -9.45 15.67 5.63
CA TRP A 861 -10.71 16.41 5.45
C TRP A 861 -11.89 15.57 5.98
N PRO A 862 -12.68 16.08 6.95
CA PRO A 862 -13.79 15.32 7.52
C PRO A 862 -14.95 15.07 6.54
N ASP A 863 -15.69 14.00 6.78
CA ASP A 863 -16.85 13.60 5.97
C ASP A 863 -17.96 14.67 5.91
N HIS A 864 -18.12 15.42 7.00
CA HIS A 864 -19.04 16.56 7.12
C HIS A 864 -18.27 17.83 7.51
N GLY A 865 -18.59 18.94 6.85
CA GLY A 865 -18.00 20.25 7.11
C GLY A 865 -16.57 20.43 6.58
N VAL A 866 -15.74 21.08 7.39
CA VAL A 866 -14.37 21.51 7.08
C VAL A 866 -13.41 21.03 8.18
N PRO A 867 -12.10 20.92 7.90
CA PRO A 867 -11.11 20.67 8.95
C PRO A 867 -11.24 21.69 10.09
N TYR A 868 -11.09 21.24 11.34
CA TYR A 868 -11.23 22.12 12.50
C TYR A 868 -10.11 23.17 12.56
N HIS A 869 -8.92 22.84 12.04
CA HIS A 869 -7.77 23.74 11.92
C HIS A 869 -7.20 23.67 10.50
N ALA A 870 -6.63 24.78 10.02
CA ALA A 870 -6.07 24.85 8.66
C ALA A 870 -4.63 24.32 8.57
N THR A 871 -3.93 24.20 9.70
CA THR A 871 -2.50 23.85 9.80
C THR A 871 -2.10 22.68 8.90
N GLY A 872 -2.87 21.57 8.93
CA GLY A 872 -2.62 20.38 8.12
C GLY A 872 -2.74 20.62 6.61
N LEU A 873 -3.80 21.31 6.19
CA LEU A 873 -4.03 21.65 4.78
C LEU A 873 -2.97 22.64 4.28
N LEU A 874 -2.55 23.61 5.09
CA LEU A 874 -1.48 24.54 4.75
C LEU A 874 -0.14 23.82 4.56
N GLY A 875 0.19 22.88 5.45
CA GLY A 875 1.34 21.99 5.29
C GLY A 875 1.27 21.18 4.00
N PHE A 876 0.07 20.64 3.68
CA PHE A 876 -0.18 19.94 2.42
C PHE A 876 0.01 20.82 1.18
N VAL A 877 -0.53 22.04 1.17
CA VAL A 877 -0.38 23.01 0.05
C VAL A 877 1.10 23.34 -0.16
N ARG A 878 1.85 23.61 0.91
CA ARG A 878 3.31 23.86 0.83
C ARG A 878 4.05 22.67 0.24
N GLN A 879 3.66 21.44 0.62
CA GLN A 879 4.26 20.23 0.09
C GLN A 879 3.94 19.98 -1.39
N VAL A 880 2.73 20.31 -1.83
CA VAL A 880 2.38 20.30 -3.26
C VAL A 880 3.24 21.30 -4.01
N LYS A 881 3.34 22.56 -3.54
CA LYS A 881 4.17 23.60 -4.18
C LYS A 881 5.64 23.21 -4.26
N SER A 882 6.21 22.65 -3.18
CA SER A 882 7.63 22.30 -3.11
C SER A 882 8.02 21.11 -3.99
N LYS A 883 7.14 20.10 -4.09
CA LYS A 883 7.39 18.86 -4.85
C LYS A 883 6.85 18.89 -6.28
N SER A 884 6.09 19.92 -6.69
CA SER A 884 5.59 20.06 -8.06
C SER A 884 6.66 20.67 -8.99
N PRO A 885 6.98 20.05 -10.13
CA PRO A 885 7.98 20.58 -11.04
C PRO A 885 7.48 21.85 -11.76
N PRO A 886 8.30 22.91 -11.90
CA PRO A 886 7.88 24.19 -12.47
C PRO A 886 7.52 24.15 -13.95
N ASN A 887 8.05 23.16 -14.69
CA ASN A 887 7.84 23.00 -16.14
C ASN A 887 6.73 21.99 -16.48
N ALA A 888 5.96 21.52 -15.49
CA ALA A 888 4.86 20.60 -15.72
C ALA A 888 3.62 21.31 -16.30
N GLY A 889 2.72 20.52 -16.88
CA GLY A 889 1.37 20.97 -17.22
C GLY A 889 0.51 21.28 -15.99
N PRO A 890 -0.80 21.50 -16.17
CA PRO A 890 -1.70 21.89 -15.08
C PRO A 890 -1.73 20.87 -13.94
N LEU A 891 -1.91 21.40 -12.73
CA LEU A 891 -2.18 20.61 -11.53
C LEU A 891 -3.60 20.04 -11.61
N VAL A 892 -3.74 18.72 -11.59
CA VAL A 892 -5.06 18.08 -11.61
C VAL A 892 -5.57 18.02 -10.18
N VAL A 893 -6.60 18.79 -9.84
CA VAL A 893 -7.19 18.85 -8.50
C VAL A 893 -8.58 18.23 -8.52
N HIS A 894 -8.84 17.25 -7.65
CA HIS A 894 -10.14 16.60 -7.56
C HIS A 894 -10.55 16.26 -6.12
N CYS A 895 -11.85 16.18 -5.93
CA CYS A 895 -12.49 15.61 -4.73
C CYS A 895 -13.51 14.56 -5.19
N SER A 896 -14.75 14.59 -4.69
CA SER A 896 -15.83 13.78 -5.25
C SER A 896 -16.44 14.42 -6.50
N ALA A 897 -16.97 15.64 -6.39
CA ALA A 897 -17.58 16.36 -7.51
C ALA A 897 -16.60 17.27 -8.27
N GLY A 898 -15.43 17.54 -7.69
CA GLY A 898 -14.45 18.47 -8.26
C GLY A 898 -14.82 19.94 -8.12
N ALA A 899 -15.55 20.32 -7.05
CA ALA A 899 -16.07 21.67 -6.88
C ALA A 899 -15.88 22.23 -5.46
N GLY A 900 -16.38 21.57 -4.42
CA GLY A 900 -16.30 22.04 -3.02
C GLY A 900 -14.87 22.11 -2.47
N ARG A 901 -14.34 20.99 -1.96
CA ARG A 901 -12.97 20.89 -1.42
C ARG A 901 -11.89 21.25 -2.44
N THR A 902 -12.12 20.89 -3.70
CA THR A 902 -11.29 21.28 -4.85
C THR A 902 -11.19 22.79 -4.99
N GLY A 903 -12.32 23.50 -4.87
CA GLY A 903 -12.34 24.96 -4.89
C GLY A 903 -11.61 25.55 -3.70
N CYS A 904 -11.80 25.03 -2.49
CA CYS A 904 -11.07 25.49 -1.31
C CYS A 904 -9.55 25.41 -1.50
N PHE A 905 -9.04 24.25 -1.97
CA PHE A 905 -7.62 24.09 -2.24
C PHE A 905 -7.10 25.13 -3.23
N ILE A 906 -7.77 25.29 -4.37
CA ILE A 906 -7.34 26.22 -5.43
C ILE A 906 -7.38 27.68 -4.94
N VAL A 907 -8.44 28.09 -4.24
CA VAL A 907 -8.55 29.46 -3.71
C VAL A 907 -7.45 29.74 -2.70
N ILE A 908 -7.20 28.83 -1.76
CA ILE A 908 -6.12 28.98 -0.78
C ILE A 908 -4.77 29.10 -1.51
N ASP A 909 -4.50 28.23 -2.48
CA ASP A 909 -3.25 28.24 -3.24
C ASP A 909 -2.99 29.59 -3.95
N ILE A 910 -4.01 30.11 -4.66
CA ILE A 910 -4.00 31.40 -5.36
C ILE A 910 -3.85 32.57 -4.38
N MET A 911 -4.59 32.55 -3.27
CA MET A 911 -4.60 33.66 -2.30
C MET A 911 -3.30 33.73 -1.51
N LEU A 912 -2.65 32.60 -1.24
CA LEU A 912 -1.31 32.59 -0.64
C LEU A 912 -0.28 33.23 -1.58
N ASP A 913 -0.36 32.95 -2.89
CA ASP A 913 0.50 33.60 -3.89
C ASP A 913 0.23 35.12 -3.98
N MET A 914 -1.03 35.55 -3.89
CA MET A 914 -1.41 36.97 -3.91
C MET A 914 -0.95 37.70 -2.63
N ALA A 915 -1.13 37.07 -1.46
CA ALA A 915 -0.69 37.61 -0.19
C ALA A 915 0.83 37.81 -0.16
N GLU A 916 1.59 36.83 -0.64
CA GLU A 916 3.06 36.89 -0.68
C GLU A 916 3.58 37.97 -1.64
N ARG A 917 2.94 38.14 -2.81
CA ARG A 917 3.44 39.05 -3.85
C ARG A 917 2.93 40.49 -3.75
N GLU A 918 1.69 40.69 -3.31
CA GLU A 918 1.05 42.01 -3.29
C GLU A 918 0.67 42.51 -1.88
N GLY A 919 0.75 41.65 -0.85
CA GLY A 919 0.35 42.04 0.51
C GLY A 919 -1.17 42.24 0.68
N VAL A 920 -1.97 41.72 -0.24
CA VAL A 920 -3.43 41.76 -0.26
C VAL A 920 -4.02 40.39 -0.60
N VAL A 921 -5.29 40.17 -0.28
CA VAL A 921 -6.07 38.98 -0.63
C VAL A 921 -7.45 39.38 -1.15
N ASP A 922 -7.94 38.68 -2.17
CA ASP A 922 -9.25 38.93 -2.78
C ASP A 922 -10.04 37.62 -2.97
N ILE A 923 -10.51 37.10 -1.84
CA ILE A 923 -11.13 35.77 -1.75
C ILE A 923 -12.47 35.74 -2.50
N TYR A 924 -13.28 36.80 -2.35
CA TYR A 924 -14.58 36.91 -3.00
C TYR A 924 -14.49 36.85 -4.53
N ASN A 925 -13.66 37.72 -5.13
CA ASN A 925 -13.53 37.75 -6.58
C ASN A 925 -12.83 36.50 -7.12
N CYS A 926 -11.91 35.90 -6.36
CA CYS A 926 -11.32 34.61 -6.71
C CYS A 926 -12.39 33.52 -6.82
N VAL A 927 -13.27 33.36 -5.82
CA VAL A 927 -14.37 32.38 -5.86
C VAL A 927 -15.35 32.69 -7.00
N ARG A 928 -15.68 33.96 -7.22
CA ARG A 928 -16.52 34.42 -8.34
C ARG A 928 -15.94 34.00 -9.70
N GLU A 929 -14.63 34.19 -9.89
CA GLU A 929 -13.93 33.81 -11.12
C GLU A 929 -13.90 32.29 -11.31
N LEU A 930 -13.62 31.53 -10.25
CA LEU A 930 -13.68 30.07 -10.27
C LEU A 930 -15.07 29.56 -10.67
N ARG A 931 -16.14 30.17 -10.14
CA ARG A 931 -17.54 29.83 -10.50
C ARG A 931 -17.91 30.18 -11.94
N SER A 932 -17.19 31.10 -12.58
CA SER A 932 -17.36 31.39 -14.01
C SER A 932 -16.80 30.25 -14.89
N ARG A 933 -15.73 29.59 -14.43
CA ARG A 933 -15.05 28.51 -15.15
C ARG A 933 -15.63 27.13 -14.86
N ARG A 934 -16.13 26.87 -13.65
CA ARG A 934 -16.75 25.59 -13.26
C ARG A 934 -17.90 25.82 -12.28
N VAL A 935 -18.98 25.07 -12.44
CA VAL A 935 -20.19 25.22 -11.62
C VAL A 935 -19.91 24.96 -10.13
N ASN A 936 -20.47 25.82 -9.26
CA ASN A 936 -20.51 25.67 -7.80
C ASN A 936 -19.14 25.42 -7.13
N MET A 937 -18.06 26.04 -7.62
CA MET A 937 -16.77 26.06 -6.91
C MET A 937 -16.95 26.71 -5.53
N VAL A 938 -16.41 26.05 -4.49
CA VAL A 938 -16.69 26.35 -3.06
C VAL A 938 -18.20 26.22 -2.78
N GLN A 939 -18.61 25.07 -2.25
CA GLN A 939 -20.01 24.60 -2.27
C GLN A 939 -20.82 24.93 -1.02
N THR A 940 -20.17 25.32 0.08
CA THR A 940 -20.86 25.64 1.33
C THR A 940 -20.29 26.92 1.95
N GLU A 941 -21.11 27.59 2.75
CA GLU A 941 -20.68 28.73 3.55
C GLU A 941 -19.52 28.34 4.48
N GLU A 942 -19.59 27.18 5.13
CA GLU A 942 -18.51 26.68 6.01
C GLU A 942 -17.17 26.56 5.27
N GLN A 943 -17.18 26.11 4.01
CA GLN A 943 -15.99 26.06 3.16
C GLN A 943 -15.45 27.46 2.85
N TYR A 944 -16.34 28.43 2.61
CA TYR A 944 -15.98 29.81 2.35
C TYR A 944 -15.33 30.49 3.57
N VAL A 945 -15.91 30.30 4.76
CA VAL A 945 -15.35 30.78 6.03
C VAL A 945 -13.99 30.11 6.30
N PHE A 946 -13.88 28.80 6.07
CA PHE A 946 -12.64 28.07 6.27
C PHE A 946 -11.48 28.56 5.40
N ILE A 947 -11.75 28.96 4.15
CA ILE A 947 -10.73 29.56 3.27
C ILE A 947 -10.15 30.84 3.92
N HIS A 948 -11.00 31.69 4.48
CA HIS A 948 -10.56 32.91 5.17
C HIS A 948 -9.70 32.57 6.39
N ASP A 949 -10.15 31.62 7.22
CA ASP A 949 -9.41 31.17 8.40
C ASP A 949 -8.04 30.57 8.03
N ALA A 950 -7.98 29.79 6.93
CA ALA A 950 -6.74 29.20 6.45
C ALA A 950 -5.74 30.25 5.95
N ILE A 951 -6.21 31.23 5.18
CA ILE A 951 -5.37 32.32 4.67
C ILE A 951 -4.89 33.19 5.84
N LEU A 952 -5.76 33.49 6.80
CA LEU A 952 -5.39 34.23 8.01
C LEU A 952 -4.31 33.49 8.80
N GLU A 953 -4.49 32.20 9.06
CA GLU A 953 -3.50 31.39 9.77
C GLU A 953 -2.17 31.40 9.03
N ALA A 954 -2.16 31.21 7.71
CA ALA A 954 -0.96 31.24 6.91
C ALA A 954 -0.25 32.61 6.93
N CYS A 955 -1.00 33.70 6.87
CA CYS A 955 -0.45 35.06 6.92
C CYS A 955 0.12 35.41 8.31
N LEU A 956 -0.54 34.95 9.38
CA LEU A 956 -0.06 35.18 10.75
C LEU A 956 1.18 34.33 11.07
N CYS A 957 1.21 33.08 10.61
CA CYS A 957 2.28 32.14 10.94
C CYS A 957 3.50 32.26 10.01
N GLY A 958 3.30 32.64 8.74
CA GLY A 958 4.35 32.62 7.72
C GLY A 958 4.81 31.21 7.34
N ASP A 959 5.86 31.13 6.51
CA ASP A 959 6.59 29.89 6.24
C ASP A 959 7.75 29.73 7.22
N THR A 960 7.63 28.74 8.10
CA THR A 960 8.59 28.43 9.17
C THR A 960 9.42 27.19 8.86
N SER A 961 9.29 26.63 7.65
CA SER A 961 10.04 25.45 7.23
C SER A 961 11.50 25.80 6.93
N VAL A 962 12.42 25.01 7.48
CA VAL A 962 13.86 25.27 7.39
C VAL A 962 14.58 24.05 6.83
N PRO A 963 15.35 24.17 5.73
CA PRO A 963 16.21 23.10 5.26
C PRO A 963 17.22 22.68 6.34
N ALA A 964 17.47 21.38 6.49
CA ALA A 964 18.39 20.82 7.49
C ALA A 964 19.78 21.47 7.48
N SER A 965 20.25 21.89 6.30
CA SER A 965 21.54 22.58 6.12
C SER A 965 21.59 23.99 6.71
N GLN A 966 20.44 24.65 6.90
CA GLN A 966 20.32 26.04 7.32
C GLN A 966 19.85 26.20 8.78
N VAL A 967 19.37 25.13 9.42
CA VAL A 967 18.83 25.17 10.79
C VAL A 967 19.80 25.80 11.78
N ARG A 968 21.11 25.53 11.64
CA ARG A 968 22.13 26.09 12.54
C ARG A 968 22.24 27.60 12.41
N SER A 969 22.49 28.11 11.20
CA SER A 969 22.67 29.55 10.99
C SER A 969 21.40 30.31 11.38
N LEU A 970 20.24 29.80 10.95
CA LEU A 970 18.95 30.38 11.30
C LEU A 970 18.75 30.45 12.82
N TYR A 971 18.97 29.36 13.56
CA TYR A 971 18.77 29.36 15.01
C TYR A 971 19.70 30.36 15.72
N TYR A 972 20.94 30.54 15.26
CA TYR A 972 21.83 31.57 15.79
C TYR A 972 21.31 32.98 15.51
N ASP A 973 20.84 33.24 14.30
CA ASP A 973 20.28 34.54 13.92
C ASP A 973 18.97 34.83 14.66
N MET A 974 18.08 33.85 14.80
CA MET A 974 16.81 34.00 15.51
C MET A 974 16.96 34.33 17.01
N ASN A 975 18.10 33.95 17.62
CA ASN A 975 18.41 34.26 19.01
C ASN A 975 19.09 35.62 19.20
N LYS A 976 19.50 36.31 18.13
CA LYS A 976 20.04 37.67 18.24
C LYS A 976 18.94 38.61 18.74
N LEU A 977 19.32 39.49 19.66
CA LEU A 977 18.44 40.56 20.12
C LEU A 977 18.49 41.70 19.13
N ASP A 978 17.32 42.15 18.69
CA ASP A 978 17.16 43.41 18.00
C ASP A 978 17.42 44.56 19.01
N PRO A 979 18.41 45.44 18.75
CA PRO A 979 18.71 46.57 19.63
C PRO A 979 17.55 47.55 19.82
N GLN A 980 16.63 47.65 18.85
CA GLN A 980 15.51 48.59 18.90
C GLN A 980 14.34 48.07 19.73
N THR A 981 13.96 46.80 19.54
CA THR A 981 12.79 46.21 20.19
C THR A 981 13.13 45.44 21.48
N ASN A 982 14.42 45.17 21.72
CA ASN A 982 14.92 44.30 22.79
C ASN A 982 14.23 42.92 22.80
N SER A 983 13.91 42.44 21.60
CA SER A 983 13.22 41.19 21.31
C SER A 983 14.08 40.36 20.36
N SER A 984 13.89 39.05 20.32
CA SER A 984 14.56 38.16 19.38
C SER A 984 13.50 37.50 18.50
N GLN A 985 13.85 37.13 17.27
CA GLN A 985 12.92 36.53 16.33
C GLN A 985 12.27 35.26 16.91
N ILE A 986 13.02 34.40 17.61
CA ILE A 986 12.45 33.20 18.25
C ILE A 986 11.42 33.53 19.36
N LYS A 987 11.56 34.68 20.02
CA LYS A 987 10.60 35.15 21.03
C LYS A 987 9.33 35.66 20.35
N GLU A 988 9.46 36.32 19.20
CA GLU A 988 8.32 36.77 18.37
C GLU A 988 7.59 35.60 17.71
N GLU A 989 8.32 34.60 17.24
CA GLU A 989 7.74 33.36 16.72
C GLU A 989 6.94 32.63 17.82
N PHE A 990 7.50 32.47 19.02
CA PHE A 990 6.76 31.88 20.15
C PHE A 990 5.57 32.74 20.61
N ARG A 991 5.68 34.08 20.54
CA ARG A 991 4.53 34.97 20.77
C ARG A 991 3.43 34.73 19.74
N THR A 992 3.80 34.62 18.46
CA THR A 992 2.88 34.31 17.37
C THR A 992 2.19 32.98 17.62
N LEU A 993 2.95 31.94 17.98
CA LEU A 993 2.41 30.64 18.37
C LEU A 993 1.36 30.76 19.48
N ASN A 994 1.62 31.55 20.52
CA ASN A 994 0.65 31.80 21.59
C ASN A 994 -0.61 32.52 21.09
N MET A 995 -0.49 33.48 20.17
CA MET A 995 -1.65 34.19 19.60
C MET A 995 -2.52 33.27 18.75
N VAL A 996 -1.90 32.39 17.95
CA VAL A 996 -2.64 31.44 17.09
C VAL A 996 -3.03 30.16 17.81
N THR A 997 -2.70 30.00 19.09
CA THR A 997 -3.11 28.85 19.89
C THR A 997 -4.62 28.92 20.14
N PRO A 998 -5.40 27.87 19.81
CA PRO A 998 -6.84 27.90 20.00
C PRO A 998 -7.21 28.08 21.47
N THR A 999 -8.12 28.99 21.76
CA THR A 999 -8.74 29.10 23.08
C THR A 999 -9.90 28.11 23.16
N LEU A 1000 -9.87 27.19 24.11
CA LEU A 1000 -10.95 26.23 24.33
C LEU A 1000 -12.09 26.89 25.08
N ARG A 1001 -13.30 26.74 24.55
CA ARG A 1001 -14.53 27.16 25.23
C ARG A 1001 -15.05 26.02 26.11
N VAL A 1002 -15.97 26.32 27.00
CA VAL A 1002 -16.57 25.33 27.93
C VAL A 1002 -17.20 24.18 27.15
N GLU A 1003 -17.87 24.49 26.05
CA GLU A 1003 -18.48 23.53 25.12
C GLU A 1003 -17.46 22.64 24.41
N ASP A 1004 -16.20 23.07 24.24
CA ASP A 1004 -15.15 22.27 23.60
C ASP A 1004 -14.58 21.20 24.56
N CYS A 1005 -14.84 21.30 25.86
CA CYS A 1005 -14.41 20.38 26.91
C CYS A 1005 -15.59 19.80 27.72
N SER A 1006 -16.77 19.75 27.11
CA SER A 1006 -18.02 19.40 27.79
C SER A 1006 -17.98 18.02 28.46
N ILE A 1007 -17.23 17.07 27.89
CA ILE A 1007 -17.12 15.71 28.41
C ILE A 1007 -16.24 15.66 29.66
N ALA A 1008 -15.10 16.36 29.62
CA ALA A 1008 -14.20 16.46 30.75
C ALA A 1008 -14.86 17.17 31.95
N LEU A 1009 -15.80 18.08 31.67
CA LEU A 1009 -16.57 18.85 32.63
C LEU A 1009 -17.82 18.14 33.18
N LEU A 1010 -18.10 16.91 32.75
CA LEU A 1010 -19.16 16.10 33.34
C LEU A 1010 -18.88 15.86 34.84
N PRO A 1011 -19.88 15.97 35.74
CA PRO A 1011 -19.67 15.78 37.18
C PRO A 1011 -18.96 14.48 37.55
N ARG A 1012 -19.29 13.36 36.88
CA ARG A 1012 -18.63 12.05 37.10
C ARG A 1012 -17.15 12.00 36.71
N ASN A 1013 -16.69 12.95 35.91
CA ASN A 1013 -15.33 13.03 35.39
C ASN A 1013 -14.46 14.04 36.16
N HIS A 1014 -15.05 14.90 37.01
CA HIS A 1014 -14.32 15.94 37.75
C HIS A 1014 -13.16 15.38 38.56
N GLU A 1015 -13.41 14.33 39.33
CA GLU A 1015 -12.38 13.68 40.17
C GLU A 1015 -11.32 12.92 39.37
N LYS A 1016 -11.47 12.80 38.05
CA LYS A 1016 -10.51 12.16 37.14
C LYS A 1016 -9.57 13.17 36.49
N ASN A 1017 -9.82 14.47 36.68
CA ASN A 1017 -9.00 15.55 36.19
C ASN A 1017 -8.10 16.08 37.30
N ARG A 1018 -6.80 16.18 37.03
CA ARG A 1018 -5.84 16.77 37.99
C ARG A 1018 -6.04 18.27 38.12
N CYS A 1019 -6.40 18.94 37.03
CA CYS A 1019 -6.60 20.38 36.94
C CYS A 1019 -7.77 20.67 35.99
N MET A 1020 -8.74 21.45 36.46
CA MET A 1020 -9.92 21.82 35.65
C MET A 1020 -9.62 22.89 34.60
N ASP A 1021 -8.47 23.57 34.71
CA ASP A 1021 -8.02 24.54 33.70
C ASP A 1021 -7.24 23.87 32.55
N ILE A 1022 -6.83 22.60 32.72
CA ILE A 1022 -6.03 21.84 31.76
C ILE A 1022 -6.81 20.61 31.32
N LEU A 1023 -7.85 20.85 30.53
CA LEU A 1023 -8.70 19.79 29.99
C LEU A 1023 -8.35 19.49 28.53
N PRO A 1024 -8.42 18.22 28.11
CA PRO A 1024 -8.40 17.88 26.69
C PRO A 1024 -9.72 18.32 26.04
N PRO A 1025 -9.69 18.78 24.78
CA PRO A 1025 -10.91 19.03 24.03
C PRO A 1025 -11.58 17.71 23.64
N ASP A 1026 -12.91 17.73 23.57
CA ASP A 1026 -13.77 16.57 23.33
C ASP A 1026 -13.41 15.83 22.03
N ARG A 1027 -12.97 16.57 20.99
CA ARG A 1027 -12.56 16.01 19.68
C ARG A 1027 -11.28 15.16 19.73
N CYS A 1028 -10.45 15.33 20.75
CA CYS A 1028 -9.16 14.64 20.89
C CYS A 1028 -9.20 13.55 21.97
N LEU A 1029 -10.32 13.37 22.66
CA LEU A 1029 -10.44 12.41 23.77
C LEU A 1029 -10.31 10.97 23.28
N PRO A 1030 -9.49 10.13 23.94
CA PRO A 1030 -9.58 8.69 23.76
C PRO A 1030 -10.82 8.14 24.46
N PHE A 1031 -11.51 7.25 23.77
CA PHE A 1031 -12.70 6.55 24.24
C PHE A 1031 -12.30 5.18 24.81
N LEU A 1032 -12.41 5.00 26.13
CA LEU A 1032 -12.14 3.71 26.77
C LEU A 1032 -13.29 2.73 26.54
N ILE A 1033 -12.96 1.48 26.20
CA ILE A 1033 -13.96 0.45 25.87
C ILE A 1033 -14.62 -0.05 27.17
N THR A 1034 -15.94 0.12 27.28
CA THR A 1034 -16.80 -0.36 28.36
C THR A 1034 -17.46 -1.68 27.96
N ILE A 1035 -17.23 -2.74 28.74
CA ILE A 1035 -17.83 -4.07 28.51
C ILE A 1035 -18.34 -4.74 29.80
N ASP A 1036 -17.92 -4.25 30.98
CA ASP A 1036 -18.12 -4.94 32.26
C ASP A 1036 -19.20 -4.29 33.15
N GLY A 1037 -20.10 -3.50 32.57
CA GLY A 1037 -21.09 -2.72 33.34
C GLY A 1037 -20.47 -1.61 34.20
N GLU A 1038 -19.15 -1.39 34.10
CA GLU A 1038 -18.45 -0.25 34.70
C GLU A 1038 -18.59 1.00 33.81
N SER A 1039 -18.97 2.12 34.43
CA SER A 1039 -19.61 3.28 33.78
C SER A 1039 -18.68 4.31 33.11
N SER A 1040 -17.37 4.18 33.25
CA SER A 1040 -16.45 5.21 32.73
C SER A 1040 -15.73 4.80 31.47
N ASN A 1041 -16.07 5.51 30.39
CA ASN A 1041 -15.34 5.56 29.12
C ASN A 1041 -14.33 6.73 29.06
N TYR A 1042 -14.25 7.58 30.08
CA TYR A 1042 -13.42 8.79 30.10
C TYR A 1042 -12.05 8.59 30.79
N ILE A 1043 -11.03 9.26 30.23
CA ILE A 1043 -9.73 9.54 30.85
C ILE A 1043 -9.20 10.89 30.35
N ASN A 1044 -8.54 11.67 31.22
CA ASN A 1044 -7.90 12.94 30.83
C ASN A 1044 -6.63 12.69 30.01
N ALA A 1045 -6.83 12.49 28.71
CA ALA A 1045 -5.78 12.28 27.73
C ALA A 1045 -6.21 12.86 26.38
N ALA A 1046 -5.26 13.09 25.48
CA ALA A 1046 -5.51 13.58 24.14
C ALA A 1046 -4.72 12.77 23.11
N LEU A 1047 -5.41 12.36 22.05
CA LEU A 1047 -4.81 11.74 20.87
C LEU A 1047 -4.07 12.79 20.05
N MET A 1048 -2.84 12.46 19.65
CA MET A 1048 -1.96 13.38 18.94
C MET A 1048 -1.21 12.67 17.84
N ASP A 1049 -1.09 13.35 16.72
CA ASP A 1049 -0.43 12.84 15.54
C ASP A 1049 1.09 13.00 15.68
N SER A 1050 1.85 12.07 15.09
CA SER A 1050 3.26 12.32 14.78
C SER A 1050 3.40 12.96 13.40
N TYR A 1051 4.62 13.00 12.86
CA TYR A 1051 4.78 13.45 11.48
C TYR A 1051 4.20 12.43 10.49
N LYS A 1052 4.36 11.15 10.80
CA LYS A 1052 4.03 10.04 9.91
C LYS A 1052 2.70 9.36 10.18
N GLN A 1053 2.27 9.33 11.45
CA GLN A 1053 1.18 8.48 11.87
C GLN A 1053 0.12 9.28 12.63
N PRO A 1054 -1.17 9.16 12.25
CA PRO A 1054 -2.26 9.75 13.02
C PRO A 1054 -2.41 9.04 14.36
N SER A 1055 -2.65 9.82 15.42
CA SER A 1055 -2.79 9.35 16.81
C SER A 1055 -1.61 8.47 17.26
N ALA A 1056 -0.39 8.78 16.82
CA ALA A 1056 0.84 8.09 17.22
C ALA A 1056 1.12 8.23 18.72
N PHE A 1057 0.79 9.40 19.28
CA PHE A 1057 0.95 9.72 20.68
C PHE A 1057 -0.39 9.77 21.40
N ILE A 1058 -0.37 9.37 22.66
CA ILE A 1058 -1.46 9.66 23.60
C ILE A 1058 -0.87 10.43 24.76
N VAL A 1059 -1.17 11.73 24.82
CA VAL A 1059 -0.65 12.60 25.88
C VAL A 1059 -1.64 12.64 27.03
N THR A 1060 -1.18 12.29 28.22
CA THR A 1060 -2.02 12.22 29.42
C THR A 1060 -1.36 12.90 30.61
N GLN A 1061 -2.16 13.35 31.57
CA GLN A 1061 -1.67 13.74 32.90
C GLN A 1061 -1.06 12.54 33.63
N HIS A 1062 -0.32 12.80 34.71
CA HIS A 1062 0.06 11.75 35.65
C HIS A 1062 -1.18 11.03 36.17
N PRO A 1063 -1.20 9.68 36.14
CA PRO A 1063 -2.31 8.91 36.69
C PRO A 1063 -2.63 9.37 38.12
N LEU A 1064 -3.92 9.47 38.44
CA LEU A 1064 -4.39 9.70 39.80
C LEU A 1064 -4.66 8.34 40.47
N PRO A 1065 -4.69 8.26 41.81
CA PRO A 1065 -5.01 7.01 42.52
C PRO A 1065 -6.28 6.31 42.02
N ASN A 1066 -7.32 7.08 41.69
CA ASN A 1066 -8.60 6.59 41.16
C ASN A 1066 -8.59 6.33 39.63
N THR A 1067 -7.54 6.72 38.89
CA THR A 1067 -7.46 6.54 37.43
C THR A 1067 -6.34 5.59 36.97
N VAL A 1068 -5.58 4.97 37.87
CA VAL A 1068 -4.52 3.98 37.50
C VAL A 1068 -5.07 2.85 36.64
N LYS A 1069 -6.27 2.35 36.98
CA LYS A 1069 -6.95 1.32 36.19
C LYS A 1069 -7.29 1.83 34.79
N ASP A 1070 -7.84 3.03 34.69
CA ASP A 1070 -8.22 3.66 33.42
C ASP A 1070 -6.98 3.93 32.54
N PHE A 1071 -5.84 4.25 33.14
CA PHE A 1071 -4.55 4.41 32.45
C PHE A 1071 -4.09 3.11 31.79
N TRP A 1072 -4.14 1.96 32.48
CA TRP A 1072 -3.75 0.70 31.86
C TRP A 1072 -4.80 0.18 30.86
N ARG A 1073 -6.08 0.52 31.04
CA ARG A 1073 -7.11 0.31 30.01
C ARG A 1073 -6.79 1.09 28.74
N LEU A 1074 -6.42 2.37 28.86
CA LEU A 1074 -5.99 3.21 27.73
C LEU A 1074 -4.85 2.54 26.95
N VAL A 1075 -3.83 2.05 27.65
CA VAL A 1075 -2.68 1.36 27.05
C VAL A 1075 -3.11 0.13 26.22
N LEU A 1076 -4.04 -0.69 26.73
CA LEU A 1076 -4.53 -1.87 26.01
C LEU A 1076 -5.47 -1.51 24.84
N ASP A 1077 -6.46 -0.66 25.11
CA ASP A 1077 -7.54 -0.28 24.18
C ASP A 1077 -6.98 0.40 22.92
N TYR A 1078 -5.92 1.20 23.08
CA TYR A 1078 -5.28 1.92 21.99
C TYR A 1078 -4.02 1.24 21.44
N HIS A 1079 -3.71 0.02 21.90
CA HIS A 1079 -2.56 -0.77 21.47
C HIS A 1079 -1.23 -0.04 21.64
N CYS A 1080 -1.07 0.61 22.79
CA CYS A 1080 0.18 1.25 23.13
C CYS A 1080 1.23 0.21 23.49
N THR A 1081 2.42 0.38 22.94
CA THR A 1081 3.60 -0.49 23.12
C THR A 1081 4.67 0.21 23.95
N SER A 1082 4.60 1.54 24.07
CA SER A 1082 5.52 2.35 24.85
C SER A 1082 4.79 3.31 25.78
N VAL A 1083 5.38 3.54 26.95
CA VAL A 1083 4.96 4.58 27.91
C VAL A 1083 6.17 5.43 28.25
N VAL A 1084 6.09 6.74 28.06
CA VAL A 1084 7.15 7.70 28.37
C VAL A 1084 6.73 8.55 29.56
N MET A 1085 7.47 8.43 30.66
CA MET A 1085 7.31 9.18 31.89
C MET A 1085 8.43 10.22 32.01
N LEU A 1086 8.10 11.51 32.00
CA LEU A 1086 9.07 12.61 31.92
C LEU A 1086 9.35 13.30 33.28
N ASN A 1087 9.05 12.62 34.38
CA ASN A 1087 9.16 13.14 35.74
C ASN A 1087 9.64 12.04 36.70
N ASP A 1088 10.20 12.46 37.84
CA ASP A 1088 10.38 11.58 38.99
C ASP A 1088 9.04 11.26 39.67
N VAL A 1089 9.00 10.14 40.39
CA VAL A 1089 7.86 9.81 41.26
C VAL A 1089 7.95 10.70 42.50
N ASP A 1090 7.04 11.67 42.59
CA ASP A 1090 6.89 12.53 43.76
C ASP A 1090 5.52 12.32 44.40
N PRO A 1091 5.46 11.71 45.61
CA PRO A 1091 4.20 11.52 46.34
C PRO A 1091 3.44 12.82 46.60
N ALA A 1092 4.14 13.97 46.71
CA ALA A 1092 3.51 15.28 46.89
C ALA A 1092 2.70 15.72 45.66
N GLN A 1093 2.99 15.16 44.50
CA GLN A 1093 2.31 15.46 43.24
C GLN A 1093 1.15 14.52 42.96
N LEU A 1094 0.71 13.69 43.91
CA LEU A 1094 -0.41 12.77 43.76
C LEU A 1094 -0.31 11.89 42.49
N CYS A 1095 0.92 11.54 42.09
CA CYS A 1095 1.18 10.53 41.08
C CYS A 1095 1.56 9.25 41.83
N PRO A 1096 0.65 8.27 41.97
CA PRO A 1096 1.00 7.01 42.57
C PRO A 1096 1.93 6.25 41.64
N GLN A 1097 2.76 5.38 42.21
CA GLN A 1097 3.41 4.35 41.41
C GLN A 1097 2.33 3.44 40.83
N TYR A 1098 2.14 3.52 39.51
CA TYR A 1098 1.07 2.80 38.80
C TYR A 1098 1.54 1.43 38.28
N TRP A 1099 2.77 1.01 38.58
CA TRP A 1099 3.38 -0.23 38.10
C TRP A 1099 3.92 -1.10 39.25
N PRO A 1100 4.03 -2.43 39.06
CA PRO A 1100 4.73 -3.33 39.99
C PRO A 1100 6.25 -3.21 39.86
N GLU A 1101 6.98 -3.30 40.98
CA GLU A 1101 8.44 -3.50 40.95
C GLU A 1101 8.82 -4.98 40.79
N ASN A 1102 7.95 -5.88 41.26
CA ASN A 1102 8.07 -7.32 41.12
C ASN A 1102 6.69 -7.98 41.04
N GLY A 1103 6.63 -9.15 40.41
CA GLY A 1103 5.39 -9.93 40.31
C GLY A 1103 4.27 -9.22 39.54
N VAL A 1104 3.02 -9.41 39.98
CA VAL A 1104 1.81 -8.98 39.27
C VAL A 1104 0.97 -8.06 40.17
N HIS A 1105 0.61 -6.88 39.68
CA HIS A 1105 -0.39 -6.00 40.28
C HIS A 1105 -1.73 -6.13 39.54
N ARG A 1106 -2.83 -6.10 40.29
CA ARG A 1106 -4.20 -6.20 39.76
C ARG A 1106 -4.97 -4.92 40.01
N HIS A 1107 -5.53 -4.34 38.95
CA HIS A 1107 -6.38 -3.15 38.97
C HIS A 1107 -7.73 -3.50 38.35
N GLY A 1108 -8.66 -4.03 39.16
CA GLY A 1108 -9.89 -4.64 38.66
C GLY A 1108 -9.57 -5.84 37.76
N PRO A 1109 -10.09 -5.92 36.52
CA PRO A 1109 -9.78 -7.02 35.59
C PRO A 1109 -8.39 -6.88 34.92
N ILE A 1110 -7.73 -5.73 35.05
CA ILE A 1110 -6.41 -5.50 34.45
C ILE A 1110 -5.31 -6.07 35.33
N GLN A 1111 -4.43 -6.87 34.74
CA GLN A 1111 -3.24 -7.43 35.36
C GLN A 1111 -2.01 -6.83 34.69
N VAL A 1112 -1.09 -6.29 35.49
CA VAL A 1112 0.18 -5.73 35.05
C VAL A 1112 1.27 -6.52 35.73
N GLU A 1113 2.13 -7.15 34.94
CA GLU A 1113 3.20 -7.99 35.43
C GLU A 1113 4.55 -7.39 35.06
N PHE A 1114 5.44 -7.33 36.04
CA PHE A 1114 6.82 -6.94 35.83
C PHE A 1114 7.60 -8.06 35.14
N VAL A 1115 8.29 -7.74 34.04
CA VAL A 1115 9.11 -8.70 33.29
C VAL A 1115 10.59 -8.42 33.51
N SER A 1116 11.03 -7.19 33.23
CA SER A 1116 12.42 -6.79 33.40
C SER A 1116 12.54 -5.28 33.57
N ALA A 1117 13.68 -4.83 34.11
CA ALA A 1117 14.07 -3.43 34.11
C ALA A 1117 15.55 -3.29 33.76
N ASP A 1118 15.88 -2.17 33.14
CA ASP A 1118 17.24 -1.75 32.86
C ASP A 1118 17.39 -0.26 33.19
N LEU A 1119 18.59 0.15 33.58
CA LEU A 1119 18.93 1.54 33.86
C LEU A 1119 20.13 1.94 33.00
N GLU A 1120 19.90 2.88 32.09
CA GLU A 1120 20.94 3.41 31.22
C GLU A 1120 21.06 4.92 31.40
N GLU A 1121 22.13 5.38 32.05
CA GLU A 1121 22.35 6.79 32.42
C GLU A 1121 21.20 7.34 33.29
N ASP A 1122 20.35 8.19 32.71
CA ASP A 1122 19.21 8.87 33.29
C ASP A 1122 17.86 8.34 32.74
N ILE A 1123 17.85 7.17 32.09
CA ILE A 1123 16.65 6.50 31.59
C ILE A 1123 16.48 5.15 32.31
N ILE A 1124 15.37 4.99 33.03
CA ILE A 1124 14.93 3.67 33.50
C ILE A 1124 13.96 3.09 32.48
N SER A 1125 14.31 1.93 31.93
CA SER A 1125 13.43 1.14 31.06
C SER A 1125 12.82 -0.01 31.85
N ARG A 1126 11.50 -0.20 31.78
CA ARG A 1126 10.79 -1.33 32.41
C ARG A 1126 9.89 -2.01 31.40
N ILE A 1127 9.97 -3.33 31.31
CA ILE A 1127 9.12 -4.13 30.45
C ILE A 1127 8.01 -4.74 31.30
N PHE A 1128 6.77 -4.53 30.88
CA PHE A 1128 5.58 -5.07 31.51
C PHE A 1128 4.83 -5.98 30.56
N ARG A 1129 4.23 -7.04 31.11
CA ARG A 1129 3.21 -7.85 30.45
C ARG A 1129 1.84 -7.43 31.00
N ILE A 1130 0.96 -6.95 30.12
CA ILE A 1130 -0.35 -6.44 30.49
C ILE A 1130 -1.42 -7.35 29.91
N TYR A 1131 -2.41 -7.71 30.72
CA TYR A 1131 -3.52 -8.60 30.33
C TYR A 1131 -4.83 -8.10 30.93
N ASN A 1132 -5.93 -8.18 30.17
CA ASN A 1132 -7.27 -7.90 30.68
C ASN A 1132 -8.04 -9.21 30.87
N ALA A 1133 -8.30 -9.58 32.13
CA ALA A 1133 -9.01 -10.81 32.47
C ALA A 1133 -10.49 -10.82 32.02
N ALA A 1134 -11.09 -9.65 31.81
CA ALA A 1134 -12.43 -9.51 31.26
C ALA A 1134 -12.45 -9.61 29.71
N ARG A 1135 -11.29 -9.48 29.06
CA ARG A 1135 -11.14 -9.64 27.60
C ARG A 1135 -9.98 -10.59 27.25
N PRO A 1136 -10.08 -11.89 27.59
CA PRO A 1136 -9.02 -12.85 27.32
C PRO A 1136 -8.60 -12.91 25.85
N GLN A 1137 -9.55 -12.66 24.94
CA GLN A 1137 -9.36 -12.64 23.50
C GLN A 1137 -8.36 -11.59 23.01
N ASP A 1138 -8.20 -10.47 23.72
CA ASP A 1138 -7.22 -9.45 23.36
C ASP A 1138 -5.77 -9.93 23.54
N GLY A 1139 -5.58 -11.05 24.28
CA GLY A 1139 -4.28 -11.57 24.64
C GLY A 1139 -3.54 -10.67 25.63
N TYR A 1140 -2.24 -10.91 25.78
CA TYR A 1140 -1.36 -10.02 26.54
C TYR A 1140 -0.62 -9.07 25.61
N ARG A 1141 -0.19 -7.93 26.16
CA ARG A 1141 0.68 -6.96 25.48
C ARG A 1141 1.97 -6.80 26.26
N MET A 1142 3.09 -6.78 25.55
CA MET A 1142 4.35 -6.32 26.11
C MET A 1142 4.43 -4.82 25.91
N VAL A 1143 4.73 -4.10 26.99
CA VAL A 1143 4.83 -2.64 27.00
C VAL A 1143 6.11 -2.22 27.68
N GLN A 1144 6.91 -1.40 27.00
CA GLN A 1144 8.10 -0.82 27.59
C GLN A 1144 7.80 0.59 28.10
N GLN A 1145 7.94 0.78 29.42
CA GLN A 1145 7.93 2.08 30.05
C GLN A 1145 9.35 2.65 30.09
N PHE A 1146 9.53 3.88 29.62
CA PHE A 1146 10.74 4.66 29.70
C PHE A 1146 10.51 5.83 30.67
N GLN A 1147 11.19 5.82 31.80
CA GLN A 1147 11.18 6.91 32.77
C GLN A 1147 12.45 7.73 32.63
N PHE A 1148 12.31 9.00 32.28
CA PHE A 1148 13.42 9.92 32.07
C PHE A 1148 13.66 10.78 33.32
N LEU A 1149 14.80 10.57 33.96
CA LEU A 1149 15.25 11.25 35.19
C LEU A 1149 16.07 12.52 34.88
N GLY A 1150 16.52 12.70 33.63
CA GLY A 1150 17.35 13.82 33.18
C GLY A 1150 16.64 15.19 33.13
N TRP A 1151 15.41 15.27 33.64
CA TRP A 1151 14.60 16.49 33.68
C TRP A 1151 14.15 16.83 35.12
N PRO A 1152 15.02 17.45 35.93
CA PRO A 1152 14.70 17.80 37.31
C PRO A 1152 13.46 18.72 37.42
N MET A 1153 12.66 18.55 38.48
CA MET A 1153 11.42 19.33 38.72
C MET A 1153 11.62 20.86 38.69
N TYR A 1154 12.78 21.34 39.14
CA TYR A 1154 13.07 22.77 39.22
C TYR A 1154 13.60 23.38 37.90
N ARG A 1155 13.70 22.61 36.81
CA ARG A 1155 14.13 23.12 35.50
C ARG A 1155 13.03 23.08 34.46
N ASP A 1156 13.05 24.08 33.59
CA ASP A 1156 12.10 24.21 32.49
C ASP A 1156 12.43 23.29 31.30
N THR A 1157 13.69 22.83 31.19
CA THR A 1157 14.19 21.93 30.13
C THR A 1157 15.09 20.80 30.71
N PRO A 1158 15.30 19.69 29.97
CA PRO A 1158 16.27 18.65 30.32
C PRO A 1158 17.70 19.19 30.51
N VAL A 1159 18.50 18.47 31.29
CA VAL A 1159 19.92 18.81 31.51
C VAL A 1159 20.77 18.49 30.28
N SER A 1160 20.51 17.37 29.61
CA SER A 1160 21.30 16.86 28.48
C SER A 1160 20.44 16.64 27.24
N LYS A 1161 20.78 17.32 26.15
CA LYS A 1161 20.17 17.14 24.82
C LYS A 1161 20.46 15.76 24.24
N ARG A 1162 21.70 15.31 24.39
CA ARG A 1162 22.15 14.00 23.94
C ARG A 1162 21.39 12.87 24.65
N SER A 1163 21.18 12.99 25.96
CA SER A 1163 20.40 11.98 26.66
C SER A 1163 18.92 12.02 26.26
N PHE A 1164 18.33 13.21 26.10
CA PHE A 1164 16.95 13.30 25.62
C PHE A 1164 16.76 12.69 24.23
N LEU A 1165 17.73 12.88 23.31
CA LEU A 1165 17.73 12.19 22.01
C LEU A 1165 17.90 10.68 22.13
N LYS A 1166 18.68 10.21 23.11
CA LYS A 1166 18.83 8.79 23.40
C LYS A 1166 17.50 8.17 23.81
N LEU A 1167 16.71 8.85 24.65
CA LEU A 1167 15.34 8.44 24.99
C LEU A 1167 14.47 8.30 23.72
N ILE A 1168 14.47 9.31 22.84
CA ILE A 1168 13.70 9.27 21.58
C ILE A 1168 14.12 8.06 20.74
N ARG A 1169 15.43 7.83 20.59
CA ARG A 1169 15.97 6.68 19.83
C ARG A 1169 15.62 5.34 20.45
N GLN A 1170 15.61 5.22 21.77
CA GLN A 1170 15.22 3.97 22.44
C GLN A 1170 13.72 3.68 22.26
N VAL A 1171 12.87 4.71 22.32
CA VAL A 1171 11.43 4.57 22.04
C VAL A 1171 11.22 4.15 20.58
N ASP A 1172 11.83 4.85 19.62
CA ASP A 1172 11.75 4.53 18.19
C ASP A 1172 12.20 3.09 17.90
N LYS A 1173 13.35 2.69 18.49
CA LYS A 1173 13.90 1.34 18.34
C LYS A 1173 12.92 0.27 18.85
N TRP A 1174 12.32 0.48 20.03
CA TRP A 1174 11.34 -0.46 20.57
C TRP A 1174 10.08 -0.55 19.71
N GLN A 1175 9.59 0.59 19.22
CA GLN A 1175 8.42 0.62 18.33
C GLN A 1175 8.66 -0.19 17.05
N GLU A 1176 9.83 -0.01 16.44
CA GLU A 1176 10.23 -0.74 15.22
C GLU A 1176 10.40 -2.24 15.47
N GLU A 1177 11.10 -2.63 16.54
CA GLU A 1177 11.41 -4.04 16.85
C GLU A 1177 10.16 -4.85 17.28
N TYR A 1178 9.23 -4.27 18.03
CA TYR A 1178 8.12 -5.04 18.63
C TYR A 1178 6.88 -5.15 17.74
N ASN A 1179 6.52 -4.08 17.00
CA ASN A 1179 5.26 -4.04 16.24
C ASN A 1179 5.44 -3.40 14.85
N GLY A 1180 6.66 -3.43 14.29
CA GLY A 1180 6.94 -2.85 12.97
C GLY A 1180 6.68 -1.35 12.87
N GLY A 1181 6.69 -0.63 14.00
CA GLY A 1181 6.37 0.80 14.07
C GLY A 1181 4.88 1.15 14.15
N GLU A 1182 3.97 0.17 14.23
CA GLU A 1182 2.51 0.45 14.28
C GLU A 1182 1.97 0.74 15.70
N GLY A 1183 2.78 0.55 16.74
CA GLY A 1183 2.39 0.77 18.13
C GLY A 1183 2.30 2.25 18.50
N ARG A 1184 1.48 2.57 19.52
CA ARG A 1184 1.35 3.94 20.04
C ARG A 1184 2.24 4.18 21.26
N THR A 1185 2.61 5.43 21.46
CA THR A 1185 3.37 5.87 22.63
C THR A 1185 2.50 6.73 23.54
N VAL A 1186 2.25 6.27 24.76
CA VAL A 1186 1.66 7.11 25.80
C VAL A 1186 2.75 8.02 26.36
N VAL A 1187 2.53 9.33 26.42
CA VAL A 1187 3.50 10.28 26.96
C VAL A 1187 2.85 11.05 28.09
N HIS A 1188 3.45 11.02 29.27
CA HIS A 1188 2.88 11.71 30.42
C HIS A 1188 3.90 12.47 31.27
N CYS A 1189 3.44 13.59 31.76
CA CYS A 1189 4.05 14.43 32.79
C CYS A 1189 2.95 14.86 33.75
N LEU A 1190 3.24 15.75 34.70
CA LEU A 1190 2.26 16.18 35.72
C LEU A 1190 0.88 16.52 35.13
N ASN A 1191 0.83 17.43 34.16
CA ASN A 1191 -0.42 17.92 33.54
C ASN A 1191 -0.61 17.46 32.08
N GLY A 1192 0.23 16.55 31.57
CA GLY A 1192 0.16 16.08 30.18
C GLY A 1192 0.28 17.22 29.16
N GLY A 1193 1.27 18.09 29.35
CA GLY A 1193 1.46 19.33 28.59
C GLY A 1193 2.93 19.62 28.35
N GLY A 1194 3.43 20.82 28.69
CA GLY A 1194 4.82 21.28 28.57
C GLY A 1194 5.90 20.22 28.29
N ARG A 1195 6.20 19.34 29.27
CA ARG A 1195 7.20 18.27 29.09
C ARG A 1195 6.78 17.22 28.04
N SER A 1196 5.57 16.68 28.15
CA SER A 1196 5.02 15.73 27.18
C SER A 1196 5.00 16.31 25.78
N GLY A 1197 4.62 17.58 25.62
CA GLY A 1197 4.63 18.25 24.34
C GLY A 1197 6.02 18.53 23.81
N THR A 1198 7.01 18.77 24.67
CA THR A 1198 8.40 18.88 24.24
C THR A 1198 8.90 17.55 23.67
N PHE A 1199 8.56 16.42 24.32
CA PHE A 1199 8.88 15.09 23.80
C PHE A 1199 8.21 14.86 22.43
N CYS A 1200 6.90 15.04 22.33
CA CYS A 1200 6.17 14.85 21.07
C CYS A 1200 6.67 15.76 19.95
N ALA A 1201 6.95 17.05 20.24
CA ALA A 1201 7.46 17.99 19.26
C ALA A 1201 8.84 17.59 18.75
N ILE A 1202 9.73 17.14 19.64
CA ILE A 1202 11.06 16.64 19.26
C ILE A 1202 10.94 15.35 18.44
N SER A 1203 10.07 14.42 18.81
CA SER A 1203 9.82 13.21 18.00
C SER A 1203 9.39 13.59 16.57
N ILE A 1204 8.44 14.51 16.42
CA ILE A 1204 7.97 15.00 15.11
C ILE A 1204 9.14 15.63 14.33
N VAL A 1205 9.93 16.50 14.96
CA VAL A 1205 11.08 17.16 14.32
C VAL A 1205 12.16 16.16 13.91
N CYS A 1206 12.43 15.14 14.72
CA CYS A 1206 13.34 14.05 14.37
C CYS A 1206 12.84 13.24 13.18
N GLU A 1207 11.53 12.97 13.09
CA GLU A 1207 10.91 12.32 11.92
C GLU A 1207 11.05 13.18 10.65
N MET A 1208 10.77 14.50 10.73
CA MET A 1208 10.96 15.45 9.62
C MET A 1208 12.42 15.45 9.11
N LEU A 1209 13.39 15.52 10.03
CA LEU A 1209 14.82 15.50 9.72
C LEU A 1209 15.26 14.20 9.04
N ARG A 1210 14.75 13.06 9.53
CA ARG A 1210 15.08 11.73 9.01
C ARG A 1210 14.58 11.54 7.59
N HIS A 1211 13.38 12.03 7.28
CA HIS A 1211 12.69 11.70 6.02
C HIS A 1211 12.73 12.79 4.96
N GLN A 1212 12.68 14.06 5.35
CA GLN A 1212 12.55 15.17 4.40
C GLN A 1212 13.74 16.12 4.38
N ARG A 1213 14.67 15.96 5.32
CA ARG A 1213 15.81 16.87 5.48
C ARG A 1213 15.36 18.32 5.69
N THR A 1214 14.23 18.52 6.35
CA THR A 1214 13.66 19.81 6.75
C THR A 1214 13.29 19.78 8.22
N VAL A 1215 13.14 20.95 8.83
CA VAL A 1215 12.70 21.16 10.21
C VAL A 1215 11.66 22.26 10.20
N ASP A 1216 10.54 22.03 10.87
CA ASP A 1216 9.54 23.07 11.14
C ASP A 1216 9.04 22.92 12.58
N VAL A 1217 9.78 23.54 13.53
CA VAL A 1217 9.45 23.46 14.96
C VAL A 1217 8.14 24.17 15.25
N PHE A 1218 7.88 25.31 14.61
CA PHE A 1218 6.64 26.05 14.76
C PHE A 1218 5.44 25.21 14.36
N HIS A 1219 5.47 24.61 13.17
CA HIS A 1219 4.41 23.73 12.70
C HIS A 1219 4.23 22.51 13.62
N ALA A 1220 5.32 21.85 14.03
CA ALA A 1220 5.25 20.70 14.93
C ALA A 1220 4.53 21.04 16.25
N VAL A 1221 4.88 22.17 16.87
CA VAL A 1221 4.26 22.59 18.13
C VAL A 1221 2.83 23.09 17.92
N LYS A 1222 2.57 23.83 16.84
CA LYS A 1222 1.23 24.31 16.48
C LYS A 1222 0.26 23.14 16.26
N THR A 1223 0.67 22.09 15.56
CA THR A 1223 -0.12 20.86 15.38
C THR A 1223 -0.45 20.20 16.72
N LEU A 1224 0.50 20.14 17.65
CA LEU A 1224 0.22 19.63 19.00
C LEU A 1224 -0.75 20.54 19.78
N ARG A 1225 -0.58 21.86 19.69
CA ARG A 1225 -1.44 22.86 20.35
C ARG A 1225 -2.86 22.91 19.82
N ASN A 1226 -3.05 22.56 18.55
CA ASN A 1226 -4.36 22.37 17.94
C ASN A 1226 -5.17 21.25 18.63
N ASN A 1227 -4.49 20.24 19.17
CA ASN A 1227 -5.13 19.14 19.89
C ASN A 1227 -5.18 19.38 21.39
N LYS A 1228 -4.20 20.07 21.97
CA LYS A 1228 -4.18 20.43 23.39
C LYS A 1228 -3.38 21.73 23.60
N PRO A 1229 -3.99 22.84 24.07
CA PRO A 1229 -3.34 24.16 24.07
C PRO A 1229 -2.04 24.26 24.86
N ASN A 1230 -1.91 23.48 25.94
CA ASN A 1230 -0.75 23.53 26.84
C ASN A 1230 0.42 22.63 26.41
N MET A 1231 0.70 22.58 25.11
CA MET A 1231 1.80 21.81 24.54
C MET A 1231 2.99 22.72 24.30
N VAL A 1232 4.15 22.37 24.90
CA VAL A 1232 5.35 23.22 24.91
C VAL A 1232 5.02 24.61 25.48
N ASP A 1233 4.81 24.67 26.79
CA ASP A 1233 4.22 25.83 27.48
C ASP A 1233 5.17 27.01 27.65
N LEU A 1234 6.47 26.75 27.59
CA LEU A 1234 7.51 27.73 27.92
C LEU A 1234 8.42 28.01 26.71
N LEU A 1235 8.86 29.26 26.59
CA LEU A 1235 9.82 29.66 25.56
C LEU A 1235 11.12 28.84 25.64
N ASP A 1236 11.60 28.49 26.83
CA ASP A 1236 12.81 27.67 26.99
C ASP A 1236 12.60 26.24 26.46
N GLN A 1237 11.40 25.67 26.58
CA GLN A 1237 11.05 24.37 25.99
C GLN A 1237 10.98 24.46 24.46
N TYR A 1238 10.43 25.56 23.93
CA TYR A 1238 10.37 25.82 22.50
C TYR A 1238 11.76 25.95 21.90
N LYS A 1239 12.65 26.73 22.54
CA LYS A 1239 14.07 26.79 22.21
C LYS A 1239 14.66 25.40 22.21
N PHE A 1240 14.47 24.64 23.29
CA PHE A 1240 15.00 23.28 23.45
C PHE A 1240 14.66 22.34 22.29
N CYS A 1241 13.51 22.51 21.64
CA CYS A 1241 13.15 21.74 20.43
C CYS A 1241 14.13 22.02 19.27
N TYR A 1242 14.44 23.28 18.96
CA TYR A 1242 15.49 23.63 17.99
C TYR A 1242 16.84 23.10 18.44
N GLU A 1243 17.12 23.17 19.73
CA GLU A 1243 18.41 22.75 20.25
C GLU A 1243 18.68 21.26 20.05
N VAL A 1244 17.64 20.46 20.26
CA VAL A 1244 17.68 19.02 20.04
C VAL A 1244 17.66 18.69 18.55
N ALA A 1245 16.92 19.44 17.73
CA ALA A 1245 16.96 19.29 16.27
C ALA A 1245 18.38 19.46 15.72
N LEU A 1246 19.09 20.46 16.23
CA LEU A 1246 20.49 20.61 15.95
C LEU A 1246 21.25 19.38 16.51
N GLU A 1247 21.09 18.99 17.79
CA GLU A 1247 21.84 17.83 18.36
C GLU A 1247 21.56 16.51 17.60
N TYR A 1248 20.45 16.42 16.89
CA TYR A 1248 20.10 15.30 16.02
C TYR A 1248 20.90 15.30 14.72
N LEU A 1249 20.95 16.43 14.01
CA LEU A 1249 21.93 16.66 12.94
C LEU A 1249 23.36 16.42 13.45
N ASN A 1250 23.47 16.50 14.78
CA ASN A 1250 24.63 16.46 15.66
C ASN A 1250 25.53 15.24 15.46
N SER A 1251 24.77 14.17 15.35
CA SER A 1251 25.08 12.84 15.82
C SER A 1251 24.78 11.79 14.75
N GLY A 1252 24.36 12.24 13.57
CA GLY A 1252 24.15 11.44 12.36
C GLY A 1252 25.34 11.44 11.42
#